data_AF-A0A2N0W7J4-F1
#
_entry.id   AF-A0A2N0W7J4-F1
#
_cell.length_a   1.000
_cell.length_b   1.000
_cell.length_c   1.000
_cell.angle_alpha   90.00
_cell.angle_beta   90.00
_cell.angle_gamma   90.00
#
_symmetry.space_group_name_H-M   'P 1'
#
loop_
_entity.id
_entity.type
_entity.pdbx_description
1 polymer ?
#
loop_
_entity_poly.entity_id
_entity_poly.type
_entity_poly.pdbx_seq_one_letter_code
_entity_poly.pdbx_strand_id
1 'polypeptide(L)'
;MLEEYRKHVAERAAEGIVPKPLDASQMAALVESLKNPPKGEEETLLDLLINRVPPGVDEAAYVKAGFLAAVAKGETTSPLVTPEKAIELLGTMQGGYNIHPLIDALENETLAPIAAKALSHTLLMFDNFYDVEEKAHAGNEHAKKILQSWADAEWYLSRPQLAEKITVTVFKVTGETNTDDLSPAPDAWSRPDIPLHALAMLKNEREGIHPDQPGSVGPIKQIEELNKKGFPLAYVGDVVGTGSSRKSATNSVLWFMGDDIPHVPNKRGGGVVLGGKIAPIFFNTMEDAGALPIEVDVSNLNMGDVIDIYPYKGEVRNHETGEVIATFELKTDVLLDEVRAGGRIPLIIGRGLTTKARESLKLPQSEVFRIAKPVAKSNRGFSLAQKMVGRACGVAGIRPNEYCEPKMTSVGSQDTTGPMTRDELKDLACLGFSADLVMQSFCHTAAYPKPVDVTTHHTLPDFIMNRGGVSLRPGDGIIHSWLNRMLLPDTVGTGGDSHTRFPIGISFPAGSGLVAFAAATGVMPLDMPESVLVRFKGEMQPGITLRDLVHAIPYYAIQEGHLTVEKKGKKNLFSGRILEIEGLPELKVEQAFELADASAERSAAGCTIKLDQAPIKEYLSSNIVLLKWMISEGYGDRRTIERRIKGMEEWLANPSLLEADADAEYAAVIEIDLADIKEPILCAPNDPDDARLLSSVQNSKIDEVFIGSCMTNIGHFRAAGKLLDSHKGALPTRLWVAPPTKMDAAQLTEEGYYSVFGKSGARVEIPGCSLCMGNQARVADGSTVVSTSTRNFPNRLGNGANVYLASAELAAIASLLGRLPTPEEYLGYMAEVDKTAVDTYRYLNFDKLSEYTDKADGVIFQTAV
;
A
#
# COMPACT_ATOMS: atom_id res chain seq x y z
N MET A 1 -19.63 6.39 -31.03
CA MET A 1 -19.94 6.64 -29.61
C MET A 1 -21.17 5.88 -29.13
N LEU A 2 -22.43 6.35 -29.24
CA LEU A 2 -23.58 5.68 -28.60
C LEU A 2 -23.76 4.20 -29.00
N GLU A 3 -23.58 3.87 -30.28
CA GLU A 3 -23.67 2.49 -30.76
C GLU A 3 -22.59 1.58 -30.13
N GLU A 4 -21.34 2.04 -30.12
CA GLU A 4 -20.21 1.30 -29.52
C GLU A 4 -20.37 1.19 -28.00
N TYR A 5 -20.82 2.27 -27.34
CA TYR A 5 -21.09 2.26 -25.91
C TYR A 5 -22.19 1.26 -25.56
N ARG A 6 -23.27 1.19 -26.35
CA ARG A 6 -24.34 0.18 -26.15
C ARG A 6 -23.85 -1.25 -26.35
N LYS A 7 -22.96 -1.49 -27.32
CA LYS A 7 -22.31 -2.80 -27.49
C LYS A 7 -21.48 -3.17 -26.25
N HIS A 8 -20.67 -2.24 -25.76
CA HIS A 8 -19.89 -2.41 -24.53
C HIS A 8 -20.78 -2.65 -23.29
N VAL A 9 -21.90 -1.93 -23.17
CA VAL A 9 -22.89 -2.17 -22.10
C VAL A 9 -23.46 -3.59 -22.19
N ALA A 10 -23.80 -4.06 -23.39
CA ALA A 10 -24.32 -5.41 -23.58
C ALA A 10 -23.28 -6.50 -23.28
N GLU A 11 -22.02 -6.30 -23.69
CA GLU A 11 -20.89 -7.19 -23.37
C GLU A 11 -20.70 -7.30 -21.86
N ARG A 12 -20.72 -6.17 -21.15
CA ARG A 12 -20.58 -6.09 -19.70
C ARG A 12 -21.76 -6.72 -18.95
N ALA A 13 -22.97 -6.48 -19.43
CA ALA A 13 -24.19 -7.06 -18.86
C ALA A 13 -24.22 -8.60 -18.99
N ALA A 14 -23.60 -9.17 -20.04
CA ALA A 14 -23.47 -10.63 -20.18
C ALA A 14 -22.59 -11.27 -19.09
N GLU A 15 -21.69 -10.49 -18.48
CA GLU A 15 -20.88 -10.86 -17.33
C GLU A 15 -21.51 -10.43 -15.99
N GLY A 16 -22.68 -9.79 -16.01
CA GLY A 16 -23.36 -9.29 -14.81
C GLY A 16 -22.73 -8.03 -14.19
N ILE A 17 -21.94 -7.28 -14.95
CA ILE A 17 -21.23 -6.09 -14.44
C ILE A 17 -21.61 -4.81 -15.20
N VAL A 18 -21.37 -3.65 -14.57
CA VAL A 18 -21.63 -2.32 -15.13
C VAL A 18 -20.59 -1.93 -16.21
N PRO A 19 -20.94 -1.05 -17.17
CA PRO A 19 -19.98 -0.55 -18.14
C PRO A 19 -18.85 0.24 -17.48
N LYS A 20 -17.67 0.22 -18.11
CA LYS A 20 -16.57 1.13 -17.77
C LYS A 20 -17.01 2.61 -17.80
N PRO A 21 -16.37 3.49 -17.00
CA PRO A 21 -16.52 4.94 -17.16
C PRO A 21 -16.12 5.40 -18.57
N LEU A 22 -16.62 6.55 -18.99
CA LEU A 22 -16.28 7.15 -20.27
C LEU A 22 -14.82 7.60 -20.29
N ASP A 23 -14.12 7.30 -21.37
CA ASP A 23 -12.81 7.89 -21.64
C ASP A 23 -12.93 9.30 -22.25
N ALA A 24 -11.79 9.99 -22.40
CA ALA A 24 -11.76 11.35 -22.93
C ALA A 24 -12.29 11.47 -24.37
N SER A 25 -12.09 10.45 -25.21
CA SER A 25 -12.57 10.44 -26.60
C SER A 25 -14.09 10.26 -26.66
N GLN A 26 -14.63 9.39 -25.82
CA GLN A 26 -16.06 9.18 -25.65
C GLN A 26 -16.72 10.42 -25.05
N MET A 27 -16.08 11.07 -24.07
CA MET A 27 -16.56 12.33 -23.50
C MET A 27 -16.59 13.45 -24.54
N ALA A 28 -15.57 13.56 -25.39
CA ALA A 28 -15.54 14.54 -26.49
C ALA A 28 -16.68 14.29 -27.51
N ALA A 29 -16.94 13.03 -27.87
CA ALA A 29 -18.07 12.68 -28.74
C ALA A 29 -19.44 12.89 -28.05
N LEU A 30 -19.51 12.71 -26.73
CA LEU A 30 -20.70 13.02 -25.93
C LEU A 30 -20.98 14.53 -25.94
N VAL A 31 -19.96 15.39 -25.87
CA VAL A 31 -20.12 16.85 -25.98
C VAL A 31 -20.82 17.24 -27.28
N GLU A 32 -20.41 16.68 -28.42
CA GLU A 32 -21.06 16.97 -29.70
C GLU A 32 -22.51 16.48 -29.73
N SER A 33 -22.78 15.32 -29.12
CA SER A 33 -24.15 14.80 -28.98
C SER A 33 -25.01 15.66 -28.05
N LEU A 34 -24.44 16.23 -26.99
CA LEU A 34 -25.15 17.15 -26.08
C LEU A 34 -25.48 18.49 -26.74
N LYS A 35 -24.66 18.96 -27.70
CA LYS A 35 -24.95 20.17 -28.50
C LYS A 35 -26.08 19.94 -29.51
N ASN A 36 -26.15 18.74 -30.09
CA ASN A 36 -27.17 18.37 -31.07
C ASN A 36 -27.74 16.97 -30.78
N PRO A 37 -28.63 16.85 -29.77
CA PRO A 37 -29.09 15.55 -29.29
C PRO A 37 -29.96 14.82 -30.32
N PRO A 38 -29.69 13.53 -30.59
CA PRO A 38 -30.62 12.70 -31.33
C PRO A 38 -31.95 12.59 -30.58
N LYS A 39 -33.06 12.59 -31.32
CA LYS A 39 -34.40 12.51 -30.74
C LYS A 39 -34.58 11.21 -29.96
N GLY A 40 -35.02 11.31 -28.70
CA GLY A 40 -35.25 10.16 -27.82
C GLY A 40 -34.02 9.68 -27.05
N GLU A 41 -32.87 10.35 -27.20
CA GLU A 41 -31.63 10.03 -26.49
C GLU A 41 -31.31 11.02 -25.36
N GLU A 42 -32.17 12.00 -25.11
CA GLU A 42 -31.90 13.14 -24.24
C GLU A 42 -31.57 12.71 -22.80
N GLU A 43 -32.36 11.80 -22.23
CA GLU A 43 -32.14 11.27 -20.88
C GLU A 43 -30.86 10.42 -20.80
N THR A 44 -30.60 9.57 -21.80
CA THR A 44 -29.38 8.75 -21.88
C THR A 44 -28.14 9.64 -21.90
N LEU A 45 -28.12 10.69 -22.73
CA LEU A 45 -26.99 11.61 -22.83
C LEU A 45 -26.74 12.35 -21.52
N LEU A 46 -27.81 12.77 -20.83
CA LEU A 46 -27.69 13.39 -19.51
C LEU A 46 -27.16 12.41 -18.47
N ASP A 47 -27.65 11.17 -18.42
CA ASP A 47 -27.13 10.17 -17.48
C ASP A 47 -25.63 9.90 -17.69
N LEU A 48 -25.21 9.76 -18.96
CA LEU A 48 -23.80 9.59 -19.31
C LEU A 48 -22.94 10.76 -18.78
N LEU A 49 -23.38 12.00 -19.00
CA LEU A 49 -22.70 13.20 -18.54
C LEU A 49 -22.63 13.27 -17.01
N ILE A 50 -23.74 12.94 -16.34
CA ILE A 50 -23.90 13.11 -14.88
C ILE A 50 -23.18 12.00 -14.12
N ASN A 51 -23.32 10.74 -14.55
CA ASN A 51 -23.02 9.58 -13.73
C ASN A 51 -21.93 8.65 -14.28
N ARG A 52 -21.44 8.83 -15.52
CA ARG A 52 -20.49 7.90 -16.16
C ARG A 52 -19.12 8.49 -16.47
N VAL A 53 -18.82 9.70 -16.00
CA VAL A 53 -17.50 10.35 -16.17
C VAL A 53 -16.75 10.35 -14.85
N PRO A 54 -15.47 9.92 -14.80
CA PRO A 54 -14.64 10.03 -13.60
C PRO A 54 -14.56 11.49 -13.09
N PRO A 55 -14.42 11.72 -11.77
CA PRO A 55 -14.26 13.05 -11.20
C PRO A 55 -12.78 13.52 -11.24
N GLY A 56 -12.49 14.66 -10.61
CA GLY A 56 -11.12 15.07 -10.33
C GLY A 56 -10.35 15.55 -11.57
N VAL A 57 -9.11 15.07 -11.70
CA VAL A 57 -8.19 15.44 -12.81
C VAL A 57 -7.99 14.31 -13.83
N ASP A 58 -9.00 13.46 -13.99
CA ASP A 58 -9.05 12.52 -15.11
C ASP A 58 -9.17 13.26 -16.46
N GLU A 59 -8.65 12.66 -17.53
CA GLU A 59 -8.68 13.23 -18.87
C GLU A 59 -10.11 13.43 -19.39
N ALA A 60 -11.05 12.54 -19.06
CA ALA A 60 -12.47 12.73 -19.39
C ALA A 60 -13.10 13.84 -18.53
N ALA A 61 -12.68 13.98 -17.28
CA ALA A 61 -13.10 15.08 -16.40
C ALA A 61 -12.65 16.44 -16.94
N TYR A 62 -11.45 16.53 -17.53
CA TYR A 62 -10.97 17.75 -18.20
C TYR A 62 -11.93 18.19 -19.32
N VAL A 63 -12.30 17.26 -20.22
CA VAL A 63 -13.23 17.53 -21.32
C VAL A 63 -14.61 17.92 -20.80
N LYS A 64 -15.12 17.21 -19.77
CA LYS A 64 -16.40 17.52 -19.12
C LYS A 64 -16.39 18.91 -18.50
N ALA A 65 -15.37 19.26 -17.71
CA ALA A 65 -15.26 20.55 -17.05
C ALA A 65 -15.18 21.70 -18.07
N GLY A 66 -14.38 21.55 -19.13
CA GLY A 66 -14.26 22.55 -20.20
C GLY A 66 -15.59 22.80 -20.92
N PHE A 67 -16.33 21.74 -21.26
CA PHE A 67 -17.66 21.88 -21.86
C PHE A 67 -18.65 22.59 -20.94
N LEU A 68 -18.75 22.15 -19.67
CA LEU A 68 -19.68 22.76 -18.71
C LEU A 68 -19.32 24.24 -18.43
N ALA A 69 -18.04 24.57 -18.34
CA ALA A 69 -17.57 25.95 -18.20
C ALA A 69 -17.96 26.82 -19.41
N ALA A 70 -17.79 26.31 -20.63
CA ALA A 70 -18.17 27.02 -21.86
C ALA A 70 -19.69 27.25 -21.96
N VAL A 71 -20.51 26.28 -21.51
CA VAL A 71 -21.97 26.44 -21.41
C VAL A 71 -22.33 27.50 -20.36
N ALA A 72 -21.70 27.48 -19.19
CA ALA A 72 -21.94 28.46 -18.14
C ALA A 72 -21.59 29.90 -18.57
N LYS A 73 -20.53 30.07 -19.39
CA LYS A 73 -20.11 31.36 -19.96
C LYS A 73 -20.89 31.79 -21.20
N GLY A 74 -21.75 30.91 -21.75
CA GLY A 74 -22.50 31.16 -22.98
C GLY A 74 -21.65 31.14 -24.25
N GLU A 75 -20.43 30.60 -24.19
CA GLU A 75 -19.51 30.44 -25.33
C GLU A 75 -19.94 29.27 -26.23
N THR A 76 -20.68 28.32 -25.67
CA THR A 76 -21.35 27.24 -26.40
C THR A 76 -22.74 27.00 -25.82
N THR A 77 -23.60 26.29 -26.56
CA THR A 77 -24.98 26.03 -26.15
C THR A 77 -25.32 24.55 -26.26
N SER A 78 -26.22 24.10 -25.40
CA SER A 78 -26.84 22.77 -25.46
C SER A 78 -28.34 22.93 -25.17
N PRO A 79 -29.23 22.26 -25.92
CA PRO A 79 -30.65 22.23 -25.58
C PRO A 79 -30.94 21.44 -24.29
N LEU A 80 -29.98 20.68 -23.75
CA LEU A 80 -30.15 19.82 -22.57
C LEU A 80 -29.50 20.38 -21.29
N VAL A 81 -28.53 21.29 -21.43
CA VAL A 81 -27.75 21.82 -20.30
C VAL A 81 -27.82 23.35 -20.33
N THR A 82 -28.53 23.94 -19.37
CA THR A 82 -28.55 25.39 -19.16
C THR A 82 -27.29 25.86 -18.41
N PRO A 83 -26.95 27.16 -18.41
CA PRO A 83 -25.86 27.69 -17.61
C PRO A 83 -25.97 27.33 -16.11
N GLU A 84 -27.17 27.38 -15.55
CA GLU A 84 -27.44 27.00 -14.14
C GLU A 84 -27.16 25.52 -13.90
N LYS A 85 -27.63 24.65 -14.80
CA LYS A 85 -27.37 23.21 -14.69
C LYS A 85 -25.89 22.90 -14.86
N ALA A 86 -25.18 23.63 -15.72
CA ALA A 86 -23.76 23.45 -15.92
C ALA A 86 -22.96 23.75 -14.63
N ILE A 87 -23.30 24.81 -13.91
CA ILE A 87 -22.71 25.14 -12.60
C ILE A 87 -23.04 24.08 -11.55
N GLU A 88 -24.28 23.58 -11.51
CA GLU A 88 -24.66 22.47 -10.63
C GLU A 88 -23.81 21.22 -10.90
N LEU A 89 -23.63 20.85 -12.17
CA LEU A 89 -22.84 19.69 -12.57
C LEU A 89 -21.34 19.88 -12.32
N LEU A 90 -20.79 21.08 -12.51
CA LEU A 90 -19.43 21.41 -12.09
C LEU A 90 -19.24 21.16 -10.59
N GLY A 91 -20.26 21.45 -9.76
CA GLY A 91 -20.26 21.15 -8.33
C GLY A 91 -20.20 19.68 -7.95
N THR A 92 -20.44 18.74 -8.89
CA THR A 92 -20.42 17.29 -8.63
C THR A 92 -19.10 16.61 -8.96
N MET A 93 -18.13 17.33 -9.52
CA MET A 93 -16.89 16.75 -10.06
C MET A 93 -15.79 16.52 -9.00
N GLN A 94 -16.15 16.57 -7.71
CA GLN A 94 -15.28 16.44 -6.52
C GLN A 94 -14.22 17.55 -6.35
N GLY A 95 -13.48 17.90 -7.40
CA GLY A 95 -12.40 18.89 -7.38
C GLY A 95 -11.56 18.89 -8.66
N GLY A 96 -10.54 19.75 -8.74
CA GLY A 96 -9.67 19.86 -9.92
C GLY A 96 -10.18 20.86 -10.96
N TYR A 97 -10.43 20.40 -12.19
CA TYR A 97 -10.72 21.28 -13.34
C TYR A 97 -12.03 22.07 -13.21
N ASN A 98 -12.92 21.68 -12.30
CA ASN A 98 -14.18 22.36 -12.04
C ASN A 98 -14.06 23.60 -11.14
N ILE A 99 -12.96 23.75 -10.37
CA ILE A 99 -12.86 24.76 -9.31
C ILE A 99 -12.82 26.18 -9.86
N HIS A 100 -11.92 26.47 -10.80
CA HIS A 100 -11.81 27.81 -11.37
C HIS A 100 -13.10 28.28 -12.06
N PRO A 101 -13.78 27.46 -12.90
CA PRO A 101 -15.11 27.80 -13.42
C PRO A 101 -16.14 28.14 -12.35
N LEU A 102 -16.14 27.45 -11.21
CA LEU A 102 -17.05 27.76 -10.09
C LEU A 102 -16.68 29.08 -9.40
N ILE A 103 -15.40 29.38 -9.24
CA ILE A 103 -14.92 30.65 -8.67
C ILE A 103 -15.24 31.82 -9.59
N ASP A 104 -15.02 31.68 -10.90
CA ASP A 104 -15.40 32.68 -11.93
C ASP A 104 -16.89 33.00 -11.87
N ALA A 105 -17.74 31.97 -11.68
CA ALA A 105 -19.19 32.13 -11.65
C ALA A 105 -19.71 32.96 -10.46
N LEU A 106 -18.88 33.23 -9.44
CA LEU A 106 -19.23 34.12 -8.32
C LEU A 106 -19.36 35.60 -8.73
N GLU A 107 -18.92 35.96 -9.94
CA GLU A 107 -19.06 37.31 -10.49
C GLU A 107 -20.35 37.51 -11.30
N ASN A 108 -21.09 36.43 -11.56
CA ASN A 108 -22.35 36.48 -12.30
C ASN A 108 -23.54 36.38 -11.33
N GLU A 109 -24.38 37.42 -11.25
CA GLU A 109 -25.50 37.49 -10.29
C GLU A 109 -26.46 36.30 -10.35
N THR A 110 -26.69 35.73 -11.54
CA THR A 110 -27.60 34.58 -11.73
C THR A 110 -26.94 33.27 -11.29
N LEU A 111 -25.64 33.11 -11.55
CA LEU A 111 -24.92 31.85 -11.30
C LEU A 111 -24.28 31.77 -9.91
N ALA A 112 -23.92 32.92 -9.33
CA ALA A 112 -23.22 33.02 -8.05
C ALA A 112 -23.92 32.29 -6.88
N PRO A 113 -25.27 32.29 -6.74
CA PRO A 113 -25.94 31.49 -5.71
C PRO A 113 -25.69 29.99 -5.86
N ILE A 114 -25.66 29.49 -7.09
CA ILE A 114 -25.50 28.05 -7.41
C ILE A 114 -24.04 27.65 -7.20
N ALA A 115 -23.11 28.48 -7.69
CA ALA A 115 -21.67 28.27 -7.52
C ALA A 115 -21.27 28.32 -6.04
N ALA A 116 -21.85 29.25 -5.26
CA ALA A 116 -21.60 29.31 -3.82
C ALA A 116 -22.09 28.05 -3.11
N LYS A 117 -23.26 27.52 -3.47
CA LYS A 117 -23.73 26.23 -2.94
C LYS A 117 -22.79 25.09 -3.29
N ALA A 118 -22.31 25.03 -4.54
CA ALA A 118 -21.35 24.01 -4.98
C ALA A 118 -20.04 24.09 -4.17
N LEU A 119 -19.39 25.26 -4.14
CA LEU A 119 -18.12 25.47 -3.44
C LEU A 119 -18.21 25.24 -1.94
N SER A 120 -19.36 25.51 -1.31
CA SER A 120 -19.61 25.23 0.11
C SER A 120 -19.48 23.74 0.48
N HIS A 121 -19.68 22.84 -0.49
CA HIS A 121 -19.53 21.38 -0.30
C HIS A 121 -18.29 20.80 -1.01
N THR A 122 -17.48 21.62 -1.70
CA THR A 122 -16.23 21.19 -2.33
C THR A 122 -15.11 21.17 -1.30
N LEU A 123 -14.53 19.99 -1.03
CA LEU A 123 -13.45 19.83 -0.05
C LEU A 123 -12.06 20.08 -0.64
N LEU A 124 -11.86 19.68 -1.90
CA LEU A 124 -10.57 19.69 -2.60
C LEU A 124 -10.16 21.10 -3.08
N MET A 125 -10.36 22.13 -2.24
CA MET A 125 -10.03 23.51 -2.57
C MET A 125 -8.51 23.76 -2.61
N PHE A 126 -7.75 23.10 -1.72
CA PHE A 126 -6.31 23.30 -1.56
C PHE A 126 -5.93 24.79 -1.55
N ASP A 127 -5.08 25.24 -2.47
CA ASP A 127 -4.67 26.65 -2.56
C ASP A 127 -5.76 27.56 -3.15
N ASN A 128 -6.73 27.02 -3.90
CA ASN A 128 -7.86 27.81 -4.41
C ASN A 128 -8.79 28.31 -3.29
N PHE A 129 -8.56 27.88 -2.04
CA PHE A 129 -9.13 28.51 -0.85
C PHE A 129 -8.84 30.03 -0.84
N TYR A 130 -7.61 30.43 -1.17
CA TYR A 130 -7.18 31.82 -1.10
C TYR A 130 -7.83 32.69 -2.18
N ASP A 131 -8.18 32.11 -3.34
CA ASP A 131 -8.92 32.84 -4.38
C ASP A 131 -10.34 33.21 -3.93
N VAL A 132 -11.00 32.30 -3.19
CA VAL A 132 -12.32 32.57 -2.58
C VAL A 132 -12.19 33.57 -1.43
N GLU A 133 -11.15 33.43 -0.61
CA GLU A 133 -10.85 34.37 0.47
C GLU A 133 -10.62 35.80 -0.04
N GLU A 134 -9.83 35.95 -1.11
CA GLU A 134 -9.56 37.25 -1.74
C GLU A 134 -10.86 37.90 -2.22
N LYS A 135 -11.73 37.16 -2.92
CA LYS A 135 -13.04 37.68 -3.35
C LYS A 135 -13.92 38.08 -2.17
N ALA A 136 -13.90 37.32 -1.07
CA ALA A 136 -14.65 37.65 0.14
C ALA A 136 -14.16 38.95 0.79
N HIS A 137 -12.83 39.11 0.90
CA HIS A 137 -12.19 40.34 1.40
C HIS A 137 -12.42 41.55 0.48
N ALA A 138 -12.52 41.33 -0.83
CA ALA A 138 -12.90 42.36 -1.81
C ALA A 138 -14.39 42.74 -1.76
N GLY A 139 -15.22 42.08 -0.95
CA GLY A 139 -16.62 42.43 -0.71
C GLY A 139 -17.65 41.58 -1.45
N ASN A 140 -17.25 40.47 -2.11
CA ASN A 140 -18.22 39.56 -2.73
C ASN A 140 -19.02 38.80 -1.65
N GLU A 141 -20.32 39.06 -1.58
CA GLU A 141 -21.22 38.46 -0.57
C GLU A 141 -21.40 36.94 -0.72
N HIS A 142 -21.27 36.40 -1.94
CA HIS A 142 -21.31 34.96 -2.17
C HIS A 142 -20.04 34.28 -1.67
N ALA A 143 -18.88 34.88 -1.92
CA ALA A 143 -17.60 34.37 -1.39
C ALA A 143 -17.56 34.40 0.15
N LYS A 144 -18.10 35.45 0.79
CA LYS A 144 -18.25 35.50 2.25
C LYS A 144 -19.13 34.37 2.79
N LYS A 145 -20.24 34.05 2.11
CA LYS A 145 -21.11 32.92 2.48
C LYS A 145 -20.38 31.58 2.39
N ILE A 146 -19.53 31.40 1.39
CA ILE A 146 -18.72 30.18 1.24
C ILE A 146 -17.74 30.05 2.42
N LEU A 147 -16.98 31.10 2.73
CA LEU A 147 -16.06 31.09 3.89
C LEU A 147 -16.81 30.77 5.19
N GLN A 148 -17.98 31.37 5.40
CA GLN A 148 -18.80 31.11 6.58
C GLN A 148 -19.31 29.65 6.61
N SER A 149 -19.78 29.12 5.47
CA SER A 149 -20.24 27.73 5.35
C SER A 149 -19.12 26.72 5.69
N TRP A 150 -17.91 26.93 5.17
CA TRP A 150 -16.75 26.12 5.53
C TRP A 150 -16.40 26.24 7.01
N ALA A 151 -16.43 27.45 7.56
CA ALA A 151 -16.13 27.72 8.97
C ALA A 151 -17.15 27.08 9.92
N ASP A 152 -18.41 26.98 9.51
CA ASP A 152 -19.50 26.32 10.24
C ASP A 152 -19.59 24.81 9.96
N ALA A 153 -18.67 24.29 9.14
CA ALA A 153 -18.60 22.88 8.76
C ALA A 153 -19.89 22.33 8.13
N GLU A 154 -20.60 23.14 7.34
CA GLU A 154 -21.86 22.72 6.71
C GLU A 154 -21.67 21.50 5.80
N TRP A 155 -20.52 21.39 5.13
CA TRP A 155 -20.16 20.21 4.31
C TRP A 155 -20.22 18.89 5.08
N TYR A 156 -19.92 18.91 6.38
CA TYR A 156 -19.95 17.76 7.28
C TYR A 156 -21.32 17.63 7.94
N LEU A 157 -21.88 18.73 8.45
CA LEU A 157 -23.15 18.74 9.17
C LEU A 157 -24.36 18.40 8.28
N SER A 158 -24.28 18.66 6.97
CA SER A 158 -25.34 18.28 6.02
C SER A 158 -25.35 16.79 5.69
N ARG A 159 -24.29 16.04 6.04
CA ARG A 159 -24.20 14.59 5.80
C ARG A 159 -24.92 13.83 6.91
N PRO A 160 -25.60 12.70 6.60
CA PRO A 160 -26.26 11.89 7.63
C PRO A 160 -25.27 11.43 8.70
N GLN A 161 -25.63 11.63 9.96
CA GLN A 161 -24.85 11.06 11.07
C GLN A 161 -24.97 9.54 11.05
N LEU A 162 -23.90 8.84 11.45
CA LEU A 162 -23.94 7.39 11.66
C LEU A 162 -25.07 7.04 12.64
N ALA A 163 -25.95 6.12 12.24
CA ALA A 163 -27.09 5.72 13.05
C ALA A 163 -26.66 5.12 14.40
N GLU A 164 -27.45 5.35 15.45
CA GLU A 164 -27.21 4.74 16.76
C GLU A 164 -27.31 3.21 16.76
N LYS A 165 -28.05 2.68 15.77
CA LYS A 165 -28.25 1.26 15.51
C LYS A 165 -28.13 0.98 14.02
N ILE A 166 -27.30 0.01 13.65
CA ILE A 166 -27.12 -0.47 12.29
C ILE A 166 -27.52 -1.94 12.26
N THR A 167 -28.54 -2.29 11.47
CA THR A 167 -28.94 -3.69 11.29
C THR A 167 -28.29 -4.25 10.04
N VAL A 168 -27.57 -5.37 10.16
CA VAL A 168 -26.83 -6.01 9.06
C VAL A 168 -27.05 -7.51 9.03
N THR A 169 -26.88 -8.11 7.85
CA THR A 169 -26.77 -9.56 7.68
C THR A 169 -25.29 -9.96 7.64
N VAL A 170 -24.91 -10.98 8.40
CA VAL A 170 -23.54 -11.46 8.51
C VAL A 170 -23.13 -12.27 7.28
N PHE A 171 -22.07 -11.86 6.59
CA PHE A 171 -21.32 -12.68 5.62
C PHE A 171 -20.04 -13.20 6.31
N LYS A 172 -20.10 -14.40 6.89
CA LYS A 172 -19.00 -14.97 7.69
C LYS A 172 -18.02 -15.76 6.83
N VAL A 173 -16.73 -15.43 6.90
CA VAL A 173 -15.62 -16.23 6.36
C VAL A 173 -14.80 -16.76 7.53
N THR A 174 -14.82 -18.07 7.74
CA THR A 174 -14.09 -18.71 8.85
C THR A 174 -12.58 -18.75 8.59
N GLY A 175 -11.80 -18.68 9.66
CA GLY A 175 -10.34 -18.66 9.64
C GLY A 175 -9.75 -17.30 9.27
N GLU A 176 -8.64 -17.32 8.53
CA GLU A 176 -7.92 -16.12 8.09
C GLU A 176 -8.30 -15.74 6.66
N THR A 177 -8.85 -14.54 6.49
CA THR A 177 -9.01 -13.89 5.17
C THR A 177 -7.73 -13.11 4.85
N ASN A 178 -6.94 -13.65 3.92
CA ASN A 178 -5.83 -12.94 3.31
C ASN A 178 -6.35 -11.99 2.22
N THR A 179 -5.65 -10.90 1.98
CA THR A 179 -6.00 -9.99 0.86
C THR A 179 -5.88 -10.65 -0.52
N ASP A 180 -5.11 -11.73 -0.68
CA ASP A 180 -5.10 -12.55 -1.89
C ASP A 180 -6.39 -13.37 -2.08
N ASP A 181 -7.09 -13.72 -0.99
CA ASP A 181 -8.41 -14.37 -1.09
C ASP A 181 -9.46 -13.40 -1.65
N LEU A 182 -9.36 -12.12 -1.28
CA LEU A 182 -10.27 -11.05 -1.72
C LEU A 182 -9.92 -10.48 -3.09
N SER A 183 -8.63 -10.52 -3.45
CA SER A 183 -8.11 -9.95 -4.69
C SER A 183 -6.92 -10.80 -5.15
N PRO A 184 -7.17 -11.91 -5.87
CA PRO A 184 -6.12 -12.88 -6.19
C PRO A 184 -5.00 -12.32 -7.07
N ALA A 185 -3.77 -12.80 -6.87
CA ALA A 185 -2.61 -12.34 -7.63
C ALA A 185 -2.74 -12.46 -9.17
N PRO A 186 -3.28 -13.56 -9.75
CA PRO A 186 -3.43 -13.70 -11.20
C PRO A 186 -4.34 -12.65 -11.87
N ASP A 187 -5.20 -12.02 -11.08
CA ASP A 187 -6.19 -11.02 -11.49
C ASP A 187 -5.72 -9.58 -11.24
N ALA A 188 -4.45 -9.39 -10.84
CA ALA A 188 -3.90 -8.06 -10.54
C ALA A 188 -4.04 -7.04 -11.67
N TRP A 189 -4.06 -7.52 -12.92
CA TRP A 189 -4.22 -6.71 -14.13
C TRP A 189 -5.57 -6.00 -14.24
N SER A 190 -6.63 -6.53 -13.61
CA SER A 190 -7.98 -5.96 -13.67
C SER A 190 -8.31 -5.01 -12.51
N ARG A 191 -7.40 -4.84 -11.54
CA ARG A 191 -7.65 -4.06 -10.30
C ARG A 191 -8.21 -2.64 -10.51
N PRO A 192 -7.81 -1.86 -11.52
CA PRO A 192 -8.39 -0.54 -11.79
C PRO A 192 -9.87 -0.59 -12.21
N ASP A 193 -10.32 -1.73 -12.75
CA ASP A 193 -11.70 -1.97 -13.14
C ASP A 193 -12.43 -2.68 -12.00
N ILE A 194 -12.85 -1.91 -10.99
CA ILE A 194 -13.41 -2.42 -9.73
C ILE A 194 -14.53 -3.45 -9.95
N PRO A 195 -15.56 -3.21 -10.78
CA PRO A 195 -16.64 -4.18 -10.98
C PRO A 195 -16.16 -5.49 -11.60
N LEU A 196 -15.24 -5.43 -12.57
CA LEU A 196 -14.66 -6.62 -13.21
C LEU A 196 -13.80 -7.39 -12.21
N HIS A 197 -12.96 -6.69 -11.44
CA HIS A 197 -12.08 -7.32 -10.47
C HIS A 197 -12.84 -7.96 -9.31
N ALA A 198 -13.97 -7.38 -8.90
CA ALA A 198 -14.82 -7.91 -7.85
C ALA A 198 -15.36 -9.32 -8.15
N LEU A 199 -15.50 -9.70 -9.42
CA LEU A 199 -15.87 -11.07 -9.80
C LEU A 199 -14.88 -12.11 -9.26
N ALA A 200 -13.60 -11.75 -9.07
CA ALA A 200 -12.56 -12.68 -8.62
C ALA A 200 -12.50 -12.84 -7.08
N MET A 201 -13.25 -12.02 -6.31
CA MET A 201 -13.25 -12.07 -4.85
C MET A 201 -13.73 -13.42 -4.34
N LEU A 202 -12.93 -14.10 -3.52
CA LEU A 202 -13.24 -15.42 -2.95
C LEU A 202 -13.61 -16.47 -4.03
N LYS A 203 -13.00 -16.39 -5.22
CA LYS A 203 -13.26 -17.36 -6.30
C LYS A 203 -12.75 -18.77 -6.02
N ASN A 204 -11.83 -18.93 -5.08
CA ASN A 204 -11.35 -20.24 -4.64
C ASN A 204 -12.23 -20.74 -3.51
N GLU A 205 -12.66 -22.01 -3.59
CA GLU A 205 -13.54 -22.62 -2.60
C GLU A 205 -12.91 -22.64 -1.21
N ARG A 206 -13.72 -22.35 -0.19
CA ARG A 206 -13.35 -22.36 1.23
C ARG A 206 -14.55 -22.82 2.05
N GLU A 207 -14.31 -23.20 3.30
CA GLU A 207 -15.40 -23.59 4.20
C GLU A 207 -16.46 -22.50 4.29
N GLY A 208 -17.73 -22.85 4.03
CA GLY A 208 -18.86 -21.93 4.05
C GLY A 208 -18.98 -20.96 2.85
N ILE A 209 -18.03 -21.01 1.91
CA ILE A 209 -18.00 -20.12 0.74
C ILE A 209 -18.12 -20.94 -0.53
N HIS A 210 -19.13 -20.61 -1.35
CA HIS A 210 -19.48 -21.35 -2.55
C HIS A 210 -19.35 -20.44 -3.79
N PRO A 211 -18.18 -20.43 -4.46
CA PRO A 211 -17.97 -19.63 -5.66
C PRO A 211 -18.93 -20.06 -6.78
N ASP A 212 -19.44 -19.10 -7.55
CA ASP A 212 -20.33 -19.38 -8.68
C ASP A 212 -19.61 -20.16 -9.78
N GLN A 213 -18.31 -19.90 -9.96
CA GLN A 213 -17.41 -20.65 -10.84
C GLN A 213 -16.04 -20.80 -10.17
N PRO A 214 -15.77 -21.92 -9.47
CA PRO A 214 -14.52 -22.11 -8.74
C PRO A 214 -13.27 -21.82 -9.57
N GLY A 215 -12.38 -20.97 -9.03
CA GLY A 215 -11.16 -20.49 -9.68
C GLY A 215 -11.34 -19.30 -10.63
N SER A 216 -12.57 -18.90 -10.95
CA SER A 216 -12.90 -17.84 -11.90
C SER A 216 -13.80 -16.75 -11.30
N VAL A 217 -14.97 -17.11 -10.79
CA VAL A 217 -16.00 -16.20 -10.25
C VAL A 217 -16.36 -16.57 -8.82
N GLY A 218 -16.34 -15.57 -7.94
CA GLY A 218 -16.68 -15.63 -6.52
C GLY A 218 -18.14 -15.95 -6.20
N PRO A 219 -18.51 -15.89 -4.91
CA PRO A 219 -19.81 -16.34 -4.40
C PRO A 219 -20.92 -15.29 -4.60
N ILE A 220 -21.12 -14.82 -5.83
CA ILE A 220 -22.06 -13.72 -6.13
C ILE A 220 -23.49 -14.13 -5.80
N LYS A 221 -23.94 -15.33 -6.20
CA LYS A 221 -25.29 -15.82 -5.85
C LYS A 221 -25.50 -15.96 -4.35
N GLN A 222 -24.46 -16.36 -3.61
CA GLN A 222 -24.53 -16.48 -2.15
C GLN A 222 -24.70 -15.09 -1.51
N ILE A 223 -23.96 -14.09 -1.99
CA ILE A 223 -24.09 -12.68 -1.56
C ILE A 223 -25.49 -12.14 -1.90
N GLU A 224 -25.98 -12.37 -3.12
CA GLU A 224 -27.31 -11.95 -3.55
C GLU A 224 -28.43 -12.61 -2.73
N GLU A 225 -28.30 -13.89 -2.39
CA GLU A 225 -29.27 -14.59 -1.54
C GLU A 225 -29.35 -13.99 -0.14
N LEU A 226 -28.21 -13.60 0.44
CA LEU A 226 -28.18 -12.91 1.74
C LEU A 226 -28.79 -11.51 1.66
N ASN A 227 -28.55 -10.79 0.56
CA ASN A 227 -29.15 -9.47 0.31
C ASN A 227 -30.68 -9.51 0.26
N LYS A 228 -31.30 -10.63 -0.12
CA LYS A 228 -32.77 -10.79 -0.11
C LYS A 228 -33.39 -10.67 1.29
N LYS A 229 -32.59 -10.75 2.36
CA LYS A 229 -33.06 -10.49 3.74
C LYS A 229 -33.39 -9.03 4.00
N GLY A 230 -33.03 -8.11 3.09
CA GLY A 230 -33.43 -6.70 3.16
C GLY A 230 -32.56 -5.83 4.08
N PHE A 231 -31.41 -6.33 4.52
CA PHE A 231 -30.43 -5.57 5.31
C PHE A 231 -29.07 -5.54 4.57
N PRO A 232 -28.27 -4.47 4.73
CA PRO A 232 -26.89 -4.44 4.26
C PRO A 232 -26.08 -5.61 4.80
N LEU A 233 -25.04 -6.03 4.07
CA LEU A 233 -24.13 -7.07 4.54
C LEU A 233 -23.00 -6.46 5.37
N ALA A 234 -22.54 -7.22 6.36
CA ALA A 234 -21.26 -7.01 7.02
C ALA A 234 -20.30 -8.15 6.69
N TYR A 235 -19.08 -7.83 6.30
CA TYR A 235 -18.02 -8.84 6.15
C TYR A 235 -17.52 -9.22 7.55
N VAL A 236 -17.53 -10.52 7.88
CA VAL A 236 -17.13 -11.00 9.20
C VAL A 236 -16.09 -12.10 9.06
N GLY A 237 -14.99 -12.06 9.82
CA GLY A 237 -13.99 -13.12 9.82
C GLY A 237 -13.18 -13.21 11.11
N ASP A 238 -12.51 -14.34 11.36
CA ASP A 238 -11.75 -14.52 12.61
C ASP A 238 -10.46 -13.66 12.58
N VAL A 239 -9.73 -13.69 11.46
CA VAL A 239 -8.61 -12.78 11.16
C VAL A 239 -8.81 -12.20 9.76
N VAL A 240 -8.80 -10.87 9.60
CA VAL A 240 -9.17 -10.21 8.34
C VAL A 240 -8.07 -9.30 7.82
N GLY A 241 -7.76 -9.41 6.53
CA GLY A 241 -6.99 -8.42 5.79
C GLY A 241 -5.47 -8.57 5.88
N THR A 242 -4.97 -9.76 6.24
CA THR A 242 -3.52 -10.02 6.31
C THR A 242 -2.86 -9.99 4.92
N GLY A 243 -1.53 -9.82 4.91
CA GLY A 243 -0.71 -9.88 3.71
C GLY A 243 -0.54 -8.53 2.99
N SER A 244 -0.95 -8.48 1.73
CA SER A 244 -0.66 -7.37 0.81
C SER A 244 -1.48 -6.12 1.12
N SER A 245 -0.91 -4.93 0.84
CA SER A 245 -1.60 -3.64 0.95
C SER A 245 -2.57 -3.33 -0.20
N ARG A 246 -2.91 -4.31 -1.04
CA ARG A 246 -3.69 -4.09 -2.27
C ARG A 246 -5.08 -3.54 -1.95
N LYS A 247 -5.33 -2.27 -2.32
CA LYS A 247 -6.63 -1.61 -2.13
C LYS A 247 -7.77 -2.32 -2.85
N SER A 248 -7.46 -3.10 -3.89
CA SER A 248 -8.43 -3.92 -4.62
C SER A 248 -9.20 -4.90 -3.72
N ALA A 249 -8.60 -5.42 -2.65
CA ALA A 249 -9.31 -6.25 -1.68
C ALA A 249 -10.48 -5.50 -1.01
N THR A 250 -10.22 -4.29 -0.52
CA THR A 250 -11.26 -3.39 0.01
C THR A 250 -12.25 -2.99 -1.08
N ASN A 251 -11.78 -2.61 -2.27
CA ASN A 251 -12.67 -2.23 -3.38
C ASN A 251 -13.67 -3.34 -3.73
N SER A 252 -13.24 -4.60 -3.75
CA SER A 252 -14.12 -5.74 -4.06
C SER A 252 -15.14 -6.01 -2.96
N VAL A 253 -14.75 -5.93 -1.68
CA VAL A 253 -15.68 -6.05 -0.55
C VAL A 253 -16.74 -4.92 -0.61
N LEU A 254 -16.29 -3.68 -0.77
CA LEU A 254 -17.17 -2.51 -0.83
C LEU A 254 -18.02 -2.47 -2.11
N TRP A 255 -17.57 -3.08 -3.20
CA TRP A 255 -18.39 -3.23 -4.38
C TRP A 255 -19.68 -3.99 -4.09
N PHE A 256 -19.59 -5.08 -3.31
CA PHE A 256 -20.76 -5.90 -2.96
C PHE A 256 -21.50 -5.44 -1.70
N MET A 257 -20.80 -4.79 -0.76
CA MET A 257 -21.32 -4.53 0.60
C MET A 257 -21.34 -3.04 0.99
N GLY A 258 -20.86 -2.16 0.12
CA GLY A 258 -20.85 -0.71 0.32
C GLY A 258 -21.95 0.02 -0.46
N ASP A 259 -21.88 1.34 -0.39
CA ASP A 259 -22.85 2.27 -0.97
C ASP A 259 -22.28 2.99 -2.20
N ASP A 260 -23.15 3.31 -3.15
CA ASP A 260 -22.78 4.11 -4.32
C ASP A 260 -22.36 5.54 -3.89
N ILE A 261 -21.27 6.03 -4.49
CA ILE A 261 -20.82 7.41 -4.31
C ILE A 261 -21.49 8.27 -5.39
N PRO A 262 -22.29 9.29 -5.04
CA PRO A 262 -23.00 10.09 -6.03
C PRO A 262 -22.06 10.68 -7.09
N HIS A 263 -22.43 10.52 -8.37
CA HIS A 263 -21.72 11.03 -9.54
C HIS A 263 -20.31 10.47 -9.77
N VAL A 264 -19.87 9.47 -8.99
CA VAL A 264 -18.58 8.80 -9.15
C VAL A 264 -18.82 7.39 -9.69
N PRO A 265 -18.52 7.10 -10.97
CA PRO A 265 -18.81 5.81 -11.55
C PRO A 265 -17.91 4.71 -10.98
N ASN A 266 -18.50 3.54 -10.75
CA ASN A 266 -17.81 2.27 -10.51
C ASN A 266 -16.89 2.25 -9.28
N LYS A 267 -17.16 3.11 -8.29
CA LYS A 267 -16.52 3.09 -6.98
C LYS A 267 -17.60 3.17 -5.90
N ARG A 268 -17.44 2.41 -4.83
CA ARG A 268 -18.32 2.39 -3.65
C ARG A 268 -17.53 2.70 -2.39
N GLY A 269 -18.21 3.27 -1.40
CA GLY A 269 -17.68 3.55 -0.06
C GLY A 269 -18.57 2.91 1.02
N GLY A 270 -18.39 3.27 2.28
CA GLY A 270 -19.27 2.78 3.36
C GLY A 270 -19.04 1.32 3.72
N GLY A 271 -20.08 0.63 4.20
CA GLY A 271 -20.01 -0.77 4.62
C GLY A 271 -19.43 -1.01 6.03
N VAL A 272 -19.56 -2.25 6.51
CA VAL A 272 -19.12 -2.67 7.86
C VAL A 272 -18.25 -3.92 7.78
N VAL A 273 -17.14 -3.93 8.52
CA VAL A 273 -16.26 -5.11 8.65
C VAL A 273 -16.05 -5.44 10.12
N LEU A 274 -16.32 -6.68 10.50
CA LEU A 274 -16.09 -7.19 11.84
C LEU A 274 -14.99 -8.26 11.80
N GLY A 275 -14.00 -8.15 12.67
CA GLY A 275 -12.92 -9.13 12.77
C GLY A 275 -12.59 -9.47 14.21
N GLY A 276 -12.31 -10.73 14.51
CA GLY A 276 -11.63 -11.07 15.77
C GLY A 276 -10.27 -10.36 15.88
N LYS A 277 -9.57 -10.30 14.74
CA LYS A 277 -8.41 -9.44 14.51
C LYS A 277 -8.47 -8.84 13.10
N ILE A 278 -8.12 -7.57 12.93
CA ILE A 278 -8.01 -6.91 11.63
C ILE A 278 -6.58 -6.40 11.45
N ALA A 279 -5.95 -6.76 10.33
CA ALA A 279 -4.59 -6.31 10.04
C ALA A 279 -4.56 -4.77 9.86
N PRO A 280 -3.53 -4.07 10.35
CA PRO A 280 -3.52 -2.61 10.46
C PRO A 280 -3.63 -1.88 9.11
N ILE A 281 -2.98 -2.40 8.06
CA ILE A 281 -3.05 -1.81 6.72
C ILE A 281 -4.47 -1.92 6.16
N PHE A 282 -5.13 -3.07 6.36
CA PHE A 282 -6.49 -3.28 5.90
C PHE A 282 -7.47 -2.42 6.70
N PHE A 283 -7.31 -2.34 8.03
CA PHE A 283 -8.09 -1.45 8.90
C PHE A 283 -8.04 0.00 8.38
N ASN A 284 -6.84 0.54 8.16
CA ASN A 284 -6.63 1.87 7.59
C ASN A 284 -7.30 2.02 6.21
N THR A 285 -7.18 1.02 5.34
CA THR A 285 -7.77 1.07 3.99
C THR A 285 -9.29 1.09 4.04
N MET A 286 -9.92 0.40 5.00
CA MET A 286 -11.36 0.40 5.20
C MET A 286 -11.86 1.76 5.73
N GLU A 287 -11.23 2.31 6.78
CA GLU A 287 -11.63 3.63 7.34
C GLU A 287 -11.38 4.77 6.35
N ASP A 288 -10.30 4.72 5.56
CA ASP A 288 -10.02 5.69 4.50
C ASP A 288 -11.10 5.69 3.41
N ALA A 289 -11.75 4.55 3.18
CA ALA A 289 -12.82 4.36 2.20
C ALA A 289 -14.24 4.61 2.77
N GLY A 290 -14.35 5.06 4.03
CA GLY A 290 -15.62 5.37 4.69
C GLY A 290 -16.34 4.17 5.31
N ALA A 291 -15.69 3.00 5.35
CA ALA A 291 -16.22 1.84 6.03
C ALA A 291 -16.05 1.92 7.55
N LEU A 292 -16.80 1.10 8.29
CA LEU A 292 -16.70 0.94 9.74
C LEU A 292 -16.00 -0.40 10.09
N PRO A 293 -14.65 -0.43 10.23
CA PRO A 293 -13.94 -1.61 10.71
C PRO A 293 -13.98 -1.70 12.25
N ILE A 294 -14.33 -2.86 12.79
CA ILE A 294 -14.44 -3.11 14.24
C ILE A 294 -13.74 -4.42 14.60
N GLU A 295 -12.79 -4.35 15.54
CA GLU A 295 -12.28 -5.56 16.21
C GLU A 295 -13.25 -5.97 17.33
N VAL A 296 -13.84 -7.17 17.23
CA VAL A 296 -14.86 -7.68 18.16
C VAL A 296 -14.81 -9.21 18.18
N ASP A 297 -15.25 -9.85 19.27
CA ASP A 297 -15.43 -11.30 19.25
C ASP A 297 -16.50 -11.70 18.22
N VAL A 298 -16.11 -12.53 17.26
CA VAL A 298 -16.96 -13.00 16.15
C VAL A 298 -17.34 -14.46 16.29
N SER A 299 -17.06 -15.10 17.44
CA SER A 299 -17.20 -16.54 17.60
C SER A 299 -18.67 -17.00 17.54
N ASN A 300 -19.58 -16.14 18.01
CA ASN A 300 -21.02 -16.35 18.00
C ASN A 300 -21.73 -15.64 16.82
N LEU A 301 -20.99 -15.21 15.80
CA LEU A 301 -21.52 -14.64 14.56
C LEU A 301 -21.39 -15.64 13.41
N ASN A 302 -22.52 -16.11 12.89
CA ASN A 302 -22.60 -17.12 11.85
C ASN A 302 -23.12 -16.55 10.53
N MET A 303 -22.84 -17.27 9.44
CA MET A 303 -23.31 -16.91 8.11
C MET A 303 -24.83 -16.75 8.09
N GLY A 304 -25.30 -15.57 7.67
CA GLY A 304 -26.71 -15.24 7.55
C GLY A 304 -27.39 -14.75 8.83
N ASP A 305 -26.72 -14.68 9.97
CA ASP A 305 -27.29 -14.05 11.16
C ASP A 305 -27.65 -12.59 10.88
N VAL A 306 -28.78 -12.12 11.43
CA VAL A 306 -29.14 -10.70 11.41
C VAL A 306 -28.83 -10.11 12.77
N ILE A 307 -27.98 -9.08 12.79
CA ILE A 307 -27.48 -8.47 14.01
C ILE A 307 -27.71 -6.96 14.01
N ASP A 308 -27.87 -6.41 15.20
CA ASP A 308 -27.87 -4.98 15.46
C ASP A 308 -26.53 -4.57 16.07
N ILE A 309 -25.83 -3.67 15.40
CA ILE A 309 -24.59 -3.04 15.88
C ILE A 309 -24.95 -1.67 16.45
N TYR A 310 -24.49 -1.37 17.66
CA TYR A 310 -24.67 -0.08 18.32
C TYR A 310 -23.32 0.63 18.45
N PRO A 311 -22.87 1.41 17.45
CA PRO A 311 -21.52 1.98 17.41
C PRO A 311 -21.17 2.83 18.63
N TYR A 312 -22.13 3.59 19.14
CA TYR A 312 -21.96 4.48 20.29
C TYR A 312 -22.05 3.77 21.65
N LYS A 313 -22.62 2.56 21.70
CA LYS A 313 -22.73 1.75 22.92
C LYS A 313 -21.64 0.68 23.02
N GLY A 314 -21.02 0.31 21.89
CA GLY A 314 -20.04 -0.77 21.85
C GLY A 314 -20.68 -2.15 22.00
N GLU A 315 -21.85 -2.37 21.41
CA GLU A 315 -22.58 -3.64 21.53
C GLU A 315 -22.97 -4.22 20.17
N VAL A 316 -22.88 -5.55 20.05
CA VAL A 316 -23.48 -6.35 18.97
C VAL A 316 -24.57 -7.20 19.59
N ARG A 317 -25.79 -7.12 19.05
CA ARG A 317 -26.96 -7.86 19.54
C ARG A 317 -27.59 -8.69 18.44
N ASN A 318 -28.22 -9.80 18.81
CA ASN A 318 -29.09 -10.54 17.90
C ASN A 318 -30.32 -9.67 17.60
N HIS A 319 -30.65 -9.51 16.31
CA HIS A 319 -31.74 -8.62 15.89
C HIS A 319 -33.13 -9.10 16.35
N GLU A 320 -33.36 -10.41 16.38
CA GLU A 320 -34.67 -10.99 16.74
C GLU A 320 -34.87 -11.05 18.26
N THR A 321 -33.82 -11.44 19.01
CA THR A 321 -33.93 -11.67 20.46
C THR A 321 -33.54 -10.46 21.30
N GLY A 322 -32.72 -9.55 20.77
CA GLY A 322 -32.12 -8.42 21.49
C GLY A 322 -31.00 -8.81 22.46
N GLU A 323 -30.60 -10.09 22.50
CA GLU A 323 -29.51 -10.60 23.32
C GLU A 323 -28.17 -9.99 22.91
N VAL A 324 -27.33 -9.64 23.88
CA VAL A 324 -25.95 -9.17 23.63
C VAL A 324 -25.10 -10.37 23.23
N ILE A 325 -24.60 -10.35 21.99
CA ILE A 325 -23.72 -11.39 21.45
C ILE A 325 -22.27 -11.07 21.83
N ALA A 326 -21.87 -9.81 21.67
CA ALA A 326 -20.52 -9.33 21.93
C ALA A 326 -20.52 -7.84 22.29
N THR A 327 -19.44 -7.39 22.93
CA THR A 327 -19.15 -5.97 23.19
C THR A 327 -17.81 -5.59 22.57
N PHE A 328 -17.66 -4.33 22.16
CA PHE A 328 -16.45 -3.81 21.54
C PHE A 328 -16.15 -2.37 21.98
N GLU A 329 -14.91 -1.94 21.76
CA GLU A 329 -14.52 -0.54 21.80
C GLU A 329 -14.06 -0.14 20.39
N LEU A 330 -14.47 1.04 19.93
CA LEU A 330 -13.90 1.61 18.71
C LEU A 330 -12.44 1.99 18.98
N LYS A 331 -11.57 1.75 17.99
CA LYS A 331 -10.15 2.16 18.07
C LYS A 331 -10.00 3.63 18.46
N THR A 332 -10.86 4.48 17.92
CA THR A 332 -10.95 5.91 18.24
C THR A 332 -12.38 6.40 18.02
N ASP A 333 -12.81 7.38 18.81
CA ASP A 333 -14.13 8.01 18.63
C ASP A 333 -14.19 8.84 17.34
N VAL A 334 -13.03 9.25 16.81
CA VAL A 334 -12.90 9.98 15.53
C VAL A 334 -13.44 9.15 14.36
N LEU A 335 -13.42 7.82 14.46
CA LEU A 335 -13.93 6.90 13.44
C LEU A 335 -15.42 7.18 13.12
N LEU A 336 -16.20 7.68 14.08
CA LEU A 336 -17.58 8.10 13.87
C LEU A 336 -17.68 9.32 12.91
N ASP A 337 -16.74 10.26 13.00
CA ASP A 337 -16.66 11.40 12.08
C ASP A 337 -16.16 10.96 10.71
N GLU A 338 -15.24 9.99 10.65
CA GLU A 338 -14.67 9.46 9.41
C GLU A 338 -15.76 8.83 8.54
N VAL A 339 -16.58 7.95 9.13
CA VAL A 339 -17.70 7.31 8.44
C VAL A 339 -18.68 8.37 7.93
N ARG A 340 -19.04 9.35 8.77
CA ARG A 340 -19.94 10.44 8.34
C ARG A 340 -19.38 11.25 7.17
N ALA A 341 -18.09 11.56 7.20
CA ALA A 341 -17.41 12.30 6.13
C ALA A 341 -17.30 11.49 4.82
N GLY A 342 -17.56 10.18 4.85
CA GLY A 342 -17.35 9.27 3.72
C GLY A 342 -15.92 8.75 3.62
N GLY A 343 -15.17 8.80 4.72
CA GLY A 343 -13.80 8.33 4.85
C GLY A 343 -12.92 9.26 5.68
N ARG A 344 -11.85 8.70 6.24
CA ARG A 344 -10.84 9.46 6.98
C ARG A 344 -10.13 10.52 6.11
N ILE A 345 -9.83 10.20 4.85
CA ILE A 345 -9.19 11.16 3.93
C ILE A 345 -10.09 12.38 3.66
N PRO A 346 -11.37 12.24 3.24
CA PRO A 346 -12.29 13.37 3.16
C PRO A 346 -12.43 14.16 4.46
N LEU A 347 -12.45 13.48 5.62
CA LEU A 347 -12.53 14.14 6.92
C LEU A 347 -11.34 15.07 7.16
N ILE A 348 -10.11 14.60 6.93
CA ILE A 348 -8.89 15.39 7.17
C ILE A 348 -8.88 16.62 6.28
N ILE A 349 -9.18 16.45 4.99
CA ILE A 349 -9.22 17.56 4.03
C ILE A 349 -10.28 18.58 4.43
N GLY A 350 -11.51 18.12 4.68
CA GLY A 350 -12.62 19.01 5.04
C GLY A 350 -12.43 19.69 6.39
N ARG A 351 -11.87 18.99 7.40
CA ARG A 351 -11.53 19.58 8.71
C ARG A 351 -10.45 20.64 8.57
N GLY A 352 -9.44 20.39 7.73
CA GLY A 352 -8.40 21.37 7.39
C GLY A 352 -8.98 22.61 6.71
N LEU A 353 -9.89 22.43 5.75
CA LEU A 353 -10.61 23.52 5.08
C LEU A 353 -11.43 24.35 6.07
N THR A 354 -12.19 23.71 6.96
CA THR A 354 -12.92 24.40 8.04
C THR A 354 -11.96 25.17 8.95
N THR A 355 -10.82 24.59 9.31
CA THR A 355 -9.82 25.25 10.18
C THR A 355 -9.28 26.53 9.52
N LYS A 356 -8.83 26.46 8.27
CA LYS A 356 -8.36 27.64 7.51
C LYS A 356 -9.43 28.73 7.40
N ALA A 357 -10.68 28.35 7.12
CA ALA A 357 -11.79 29.30 7.05
C ALA A 357 -12.04 30.01 8.39
N ARG A 358 -11.98 29.28 9.50
CA ARG A 358 -12.15 29.86 10.84
C ARG A 358 -11.01 30.78 11.22
N GLU A 359 -9.77 30.42 10.89
CA GLU A 359 -8.60 31.29 11.10
C GLU A 359 -8.71 32.60 10.31
N SER A 360 -9.09 32.51 9.02
CA SER A 360 -9.35 33.67 8.16
C SER A 360 -10.42 34.60 8.75
N LEU A 361 -11.54 34.03 9.21
CA LEU A 361 -12.64 34.75 9.86
C LEU A 361 -12.35 35.14 11.32
N LYS A 362 -11.17 34.81 11.86
CA LYS A 362 -10.76 35.06 13.26
C LYS A 362 -11.74 34.47 14.29
N LEU A 363 -12.28 33.30 13.98
CA LEU A 363 -13.16 32.52 14.85
C LEU A 363 -12.32 31.56 15.74
N PRO A 364 -12.83 31.17 16.92
CA PRO A 364 -12.17 30.17 17.75
C PRO A 364 -12.15 28.79 17.07
N GLN A 365 -11.32 27.87 17.56
CA GLN A 365 -11.29 26.48 17.08
C GLN A 365 -12.69 25.86 17.07
N SER A 366 -12.98 25.03 16.06
CA SER A 366 -14.28 24.36 15.94
C SER A 366 -14.48 23.31 17.02
N GLU A 367 -15.69 23.24 17.58
CA GLU A 367 -16.14 22.18 18.50
C GLU A 367 -16.99 21.10 17.78
N VAL A 368 -17.15 21.21 16.45
CA VAL A 368 -18.00 20.31 15.65
C VAL A 368 -17.41 18.90 15.54
N PHE A 369 -16.08 18.80 15.43
CA PHE A 369 -15.39 17.53 15.19
C PHE A 369 -14.92 16.92 16.51
N ARG A 370 -14.95 15.59 16.57
CA ARG A 370 -14.34 14.81 17.64
C ARG A 370 -12.84 14.99 17.60
N ILE A 371 -12.27 15.15 18.79
CA ILE A 371 -10.83 15.25 18.99
C ILE A 371 -10.35 13.89 19.48
N ALA A 372 -9.17 13.47 19.01
CA ALA A 372 -8.53 12.24 19.50
C ALA A 372 -8.42 12.28 21.03
N LYS A 373 -8.60 11.12 21.68
CA LYS A 373 -8.49 11.01 23.14
C LYS A 373 -7.12 11.55 23.58
N PRO A 374 -7.05 12.44 24.58
CA PRO A 374 -5.77 12.93 25.05
C PRO A 374 -4.96 11.77 25.63
N VAL A 375 -3.73 11.60 25.14
CA VAL A 375 -2.82 10.58 25.68
C VAL A 375 -2.31 11.04 27.05
N ALA A 376 -2.21 10.10 27.99
CA ALA A 376 -1.73 10.38 29.33
C ALA A 376 -0.33 11.01 29.30
N LYS A 377 -0.12 12.09 30.06
CA LYS A 377 1.20 12.72 30.17
C LYS A 377 2.17 11.74 30.83
N SER A 378 3.29 11.46 30.17
CA SER A 378 4.39 10.64 30.69
C SER A 378 5.68 11.45 30.69
N ASN A 379 6.43 11.35 31.79
CA ASN A 379 7.74 11.99 31.95
C ASN A 379 8.90 11.12 31.46
N ARG A 380 8.63 9.89 31.00
CA ARG A 380 9.67 8.97 30.50
C ARG A 380 10.19 9.38 29.14
N GLY A 381 11.33 8.86 28.71
CA GLY A 381 11.85 9.09 27.36
C GLY A 381 11.00 8.47 26.24
N PHE A 382 11.47 8.65 25.01
CA PHE A 382 10.86 8.15 23.78
C PHE A 382 11.70 7.04 23.14
N SER A 383 11.04 6.06 22.53
CA SER A 383 11.71 5.07 21.69
C SER A 383 12.23 5.69 20.38
N LEU A 384 13.00 4.93 19.60
CA LEU A 384 13.57 5.43 18.35
C LEU A 384 12.46 5.78 17.35
N ALA A 385 11.48 4.89 17.20
CA ALA A 385 10.32 5.13 16.33
C ALA A 385 9.53 6.39 16.77
N GLN A 386 9.30 6.56 18.07
CA GLN A 386 8.61 7.73 18.61
C GLN A 386 9.33 9.03 18.31
N LYS A 387 10.67 9.05 18.41
CA LYS A 387 11.49 10.21 18.06
C LYS A 387 11.50 10.50 16.56
N MET A 388 11.57 9.49 15.71
CA MET A 388 11.52 9.67 14.24
C MET A 388 10.19 10.30 13.81
N VAL A 389 9.06 9.78 14.32
CA VAL A 389 7.73 10.34 14.04
C VAL A 389 7.59 11.74 14.65
N GLY A 390 8.05 11.95 15.88
CA GLY A 390 8.08 13.26 16.52
C GLY A 390 8.81 14.30 15.70
N ARG A 391 10.01 13.97 15.22
CA ARG A 391 10.81 14.86 14.37
C ARG A 391 10.08 15.23 13.09
N ALA A 392 9.38 14.28 12.46
CA ALA A 392 8.57 14.54 11.27
C ALA A 392 7.33 15.41 11.54
N CYS A 393 6.91 15.53 12.80
CA CYS A 393 5.84 16.41 13.27
C CYS A 393 6.36 17.73 13.91
N GLY A 394 7.68 17.93 14.00
CA GLY A 394 8.29 19.09 14.63
C GLY A 394 8.33 19.07 16.17
N VAL A 395 8.19 17.91 16.80
CA VAL A 395 8.25 17.72 18.27
C VAL A 395 9.31 16.69 18.67
N ALA A 396 9.59 16.52 19.96
CA ALA A 396 10.64 15.60 20.44
C ALA A 396 10.29 14.12 20.28
N GLY A 397 9.00 13.77 20.32
CA GLY A 397 8.49 12.41 20.17
C GLY A 397 6.96 12.39 20.19
N ILE A 398 6.36 11.36 19.62
CA ILE A 398 4.91 11.10 19.66
C ILE A 398 4.63 9.89 20.55
N ARG A 399 3.63 9.98 21.43
CA ARG A 399 3.26 8.86 22.32
C ARG A 399 2.33 7.87 21.61
N PRO A 400 2.30 6.59 22.04
CA PRO A 400 1.32 5.65 21.52
C PRO A 400 -0.12 6.15 21.70
N ASN A 401 -0.96 5.87 20.70
CA ASN A 401 -2.34 6.29 20.54
C ASN A 401 -2.56 7.81 20.30
N GLU A 402 -1.48 8.59 20.21
CA GLU A 402 -1.56 10.00 19.84
C GLU A 402 -1.74 10.12 18.32
N TYR A 403 -2.76 10.87 17.90
CA TYR A 403 -2.93 11.23 16.49
C TYR A 403 -1.88 12.25 16.08
N CYS A 404 -1.23 12.01 14.95
CA CYS A 404 -0.25 12.92 14.36
C CYS A 404 -0.27 12.86 12.83
N GLU A 405 0.36 13.85 12.19
CA GLU A 405 0.45 13.97 10.73
C GLU A 405 1.92 14.14 10.30
N PRO A 406 2.76 13.09 10.42
CA PRO A 406 4.17 13.19 10.06
C PRO A 406 4.37 13.63 8.60
N LYS A 407 5.38 14.47 8.38
CA LYS A 407 5.87 14.80 7.03
C LYS A 407 6.39 13.55 6.31
N MET A 408 5.95 13.35 5.08
CA MET A 408 6.37 12.27 4.19
C MET A 408 7.61 12.68 3.40
N THR A 409 8.75 12.08 3.74
CA THR A 409 10.04 12.34 3.08
C THR A 409 10.24 11.46 1.85
N SER A 410 9.80 10.21 1.89
CA SER A 410 9.92 9.26 0.77
C SER A 410 8.63 8.44 0.64
N VAL A 411 8.11 8.35 -0.59
CA VAL A 411 6.91 7.59 -0.93
C VAL A 411 7.21 6.60 -2.05
N GLY A 412 6.97 5.31 -1.82
CA GLY A 412 7.16 4.25 -2.81
C GLY A 412 5.88 3.82 -3.53
N SER A 413 5.96 3.55 -4.83
CA SER A 413 4.89 2.98 -5.65
C SER A 413 5.43 1.88 -6.58
N GLN A 414 4.63 0.84 -6.80
CA GLN A 414 4.95 -0.30 -7.68
C GLN A 414 3.83 -0.53 -8.70
N ASP A 415 4.05 -1.39 -9.68
CA ASP A 415 3.27 -1.49 -10.91
C ASP A 415 1.95 -2.27 -10.83
N THR A 416 1.67 -2.96 -9.72
CA THR A 416 0.39 -3.66 -9.48
C THR A 416 -0.55 -2.92 -8.54
N THR A 417 -0.05 -1.95 -7.77
CA THR A 417 -0.84 -0.98 -7.00
C THR A 417 -0.84 0.40 -7.65
N GLY A 418 0.18 0.74 -8.43
CA GLY A 418 0.38 2.00 -9.12
C GLY A 418 -0.81 2.45 -9.96
N PRO A 419 -1.44 1.58 -10.78
CA PRO A 419 -2.66 1.94 -11.49
C PRO A 419 -3.82 2.38 -10.57
N MET A 420 -4.00 1.72 -9.41
CA MET A 420 -5.00 2.17 -8.43
C MET A 420 -4.56 3.47 -7.77
N THR A 421 -3.28 3.62 -7.39
CA THR A 421 -2.75 4.87 -6.81
C THR A 421 -2.89 6.04 -7.76
N ARG A 422 -2.70 5.83 -9.07
CA ARG A 422 -2.97 6.83 -10.13
C ARG A 422 -4.43 7.27 -10.09
N ASP A 423 -5.36 6.33 -10.01
CA ASP A 423 -6.79 6.64 -10.02
C ASP A 423 -7.21 7.37 -8.74
N GLU A 424 -6.67 6.98 -7.56
CA GLU A 424 -6.88 7.73 -6.32
C GLU A 424 -6.25 9.14 -6.36
N LEU A 425 -5.10 9.32 -7.01
CA LEU A 425 -4.49 10.65 -7.23
C LEU A 425 -5.34 11.53 -8.16
N LYS A 426 -5.99 10.92 -9.17
CA LYS A 426 -6.94 11.63 -10.04
C LYS A 426 -8.15 12.11 -9.24
N ASP A 427 -8.72 11.25 -8.41
CA ASP A 427 -9.87 11.58 -7.56
C ASP A 427 -9.54 12.67 -6.53
N LEU A 428 -8.31 12.68 -5.99
CA LEU A 428 -7.81 13.73 -5.10
C LEU A 428 -7.41 15.03 -5.83
N ALA A 429 -7.65 15.13 -7.14
CA ALA A 429 -7.28 16.27 -7.97
C ALA A 429 -5.78 16.63 -7.91
N CYS A 430 -4.91 15.63 -7.71
CA CYS A 430 -3.47 15.85 -7.56
C CYS A 430 -2.81 16.16 -8.91
N LEU A 431 -2.32 17.38 -9.07
CA LEU A 431 -1.54 17.85 -10.24
C LEU A 431 -0.02 17.88 -10.00
N GLY A 432 0.43 17.77 -8.75
CA GLY A 432 1.84 17.73 -8.36
C GLY A 432 2.00 17.14 -6.97
N PHE A 433 3.15 16.51 -6.71
CA PHE A 433 3.43 15.92 -5.40
C PHE A 433 4.04 16.95 -4.45
N SER A 434 3.57 16.95 -3.20
CA SER A 434 4.15 17.73 -2.10
C SER A 434 5.11 16.91 -1.24
N ALA A 435 5.04 15.57 -1.29
CA ALA A 435 6.04 14.71 -0.69
C ALA A 435 7.41 14.95 -1.34
N ASP A 436 8.48 14.92 -0.55
CA ASP A 436 9.81 15.32 -1.02
C ASP A 436 10.38 14.37 -2.09
N LEU A 437 10.01 13.09 -2.06
CA LEU A 437 10.32 12.13 -3.10
C LEU A 437 9.16 11.13 -3.25
N VAL A 438 8.71 10.95 -4.49
CA VAL A 438 7.78 9.87 -4.88
C VAL A 438 8.48 9.04 -5.96
N MET A 439 8.57 7.72 -5.77
CA MET A 439 9.25 6.82 -6.71
C MET A 439 8.29 5.73 -7.22
N GLN A 440 8.25 5.51 -8.53
CA GLN A 440 7.49 4.44 -9.19
C GLN A 440 8.45 3.37 -9.76
N SER A 441 8.14 2.09 -9.55
CA SER A 441 8.86 0.95 -10.11
C SER A 441 8.01 0.09 -11.05
N PHE A 442 8.65 -0.80 -11.83
CA PHE A 442 8.00 -1.75 -12.72
C PHE A 442 8.59 -3.15 -12.51
N CYS A 443 8.34 -3.73 -11.33
CA CYS A 443 9.02 -4.93 -10.87
C CYS A 443 8.15 -6.18 -10.80
N HIS A 444 6.83 -6.02 -10.70
CA HIS A 444 5.90 -7.13 -10.54
C HIS A 444 5.36 -7.64 -11.87
N THR A 445 5.41 -6.83 -12.93
CA THR A 445 4.79 -7.11 -14.23
C THR A 445 5.78 -7.11 -15.42
N ALA A 446 7.06 -6.85 -15.18
CA ALA A 446 8.04 -6.69 -16.27
C ALA A 446 8.44 -8.00 -16.96
N ALA A 447 8.39 -9.15 -16.28
CA ALA A 447 8.94 -10.40 -16.81
C ALA A 447 8.09 -11.00 -17.93
N TYR A 448 6.75 -11.00 -17.77
CA TYR A 448 5.80 -11.58 -18.73
C TYR A 448 4.58 -10.67 -18.93
N PRO A 449 4.77 -9.45 -19.46
CA PRO A 449 3.71 -8.43 -19.48
C PRO A 449 2.54 -8.85 -20.36
N LYS A 450 1.32 -8.74 -19.81
CA LYS A 450 0.08 -8.78 -20.59
C LYS A 450 -0.08 -7.47 -21.38
N PRO A 451 -0.93 -7.40 -22.41
CA PRO A 451 -1.16 -6.16 -23.16
C PRO A 451 -1.52 -4.94 -22.29
N VAL A 452 -2.30 -5.15 -21.22
CA VAL A 452 -2.65 -4.10 -20.25
C VAL A 452 -1.47 -3.68 -19.36
N ASP A 453 -0.55 -4.59 -19.06
CA ASP A 453 0.68 -4.26 -18.34
C ASP A 453 1.58 -3.39 -19.23
N VAL A 454 1.66 -3.70 -20.53
CA VAL A 454 2.37 -2.86 -21.52
C VAL A 454 1.77 -1.45 -21.59
N THR A 455 0.44 -1.31 -21.59
CA THR A 455 -0.22 0.01 -21.48
C THR A 455 0.20 0.73 -20.19
N THR A 456 0.28 0.02 -19.07
CA THR A 456 0.75 0.58 -17.80
C THR A 456 2.19 1.05 -17.90
N HIS A 457 3.07 0.27 -18.52
CA HIS A 457 4.49 0.60 -18.72
C HIS A 457 4.68 1.86 -19.59
N HIS A 458 3.74 2.15 -20.49
CA HIS A 458 3.79 3.33 -21.35
C HIS A 458 3.12 4.58 -20.77
N THR A 459 2.16 4.43 -19.85
CA THR A 459 1.34 5.56 -19.37
C THR A 459 1.65 5.99 -17.95
N LEU A 460 2.02 5.05 -17.08
CA LEU A 460 2.29 5.34 -15.67
C LEU A 460 3.57 6.16 -15.43
N PRO A 461 4.68 5.99 -16.19
CA PRO A 461 5.88 6.81 -16.02
C PRO A 461 5.58 8.31 -16.17
N ASP A 462 4.94 8.71 -17.27
CA ASP A 462 4.64 10.12 -17.55
C ASP A 462 3.67 10.70 -16.52
N PHE A 463 2.68 9.92 -16.08
CA PHE A 463 1.77 10.34 -15.02
C PHE A 463 2.50 10.72 -13.72
N ILE A 464 3.52 9.94 -13.34
CA ILE A 464 4.32 10.17 -12.14
C ILE A 464 5.32 11.31 -12.34
N MET A 465 6.04 11.33 -13.47
CA MET A 465 7.06 12.35 -13.75
C MET A 465 6.46 13.75 -13.90
N ASN A 466 5.28 13.88 -14.54
CA ASN A 466 4.60 15.17 -14.68
C ASN A 466 4.14 15.77 -13.34
N ARG A 467 4.20 14.99 -12.25
CA ARG A 467 3.90 15.41 -10.88
C ARG A 467 5.16 15.59 -10.02
N GLY A 468 6.35 15.52 -10.62
CA GLY A 468 7.64 15.62 -9.93
C GLY A 468 8.13 14.31 -9.32
N GLY A 469 7.56 13.16 -9.71
CA GLY A 469 8.00 11.85 -9.23
C GLY A 469 9.14 11.24 -10.08
N VAL A 470 9.91 10.35 -9.48
CA VAL A 470 10.94 9.55 -10.14
C VAL A 470 10.33 8.25 -10.67
N SER A 471 10.51 7.97 -11.95
CA SER A 471 10.07 6.69 -12.55
C SER A 471 11.27 5.82 -12.91
N LEU A 472 11.26 4.58 -12.44
CA LEU A 472 12.11 3.51 -12.94
C LEU A 472 11.55 2.93 -14.23
N ARG A 473 12.23 1.92 -14.80
CA ARG A 473 11.88 1.28 -16.07
C ARG A 473 11.62 -0.23 -15.86
N PRO A 474 10.77 -0.87 -16.70
CA PRO A 474 10.67 -2.33 -16.71
C PRO A 474 12.04 -2.98 -16.90
N GLY A 475 12.37 -3.95 -16.04
CA GLY A 475 13.68 -4.63 -16.02
C GLY A 475 14.75 -3.98 -15.15
N ASP A 476 14.49 -2.81 -14.53
CA ASP A 476 15.41 -2.23 -13.54
C ASP A 476 15.47 -3.05 -12.25
N GLY A 477 14.36 -3.68 -11.88
CA GLY A 477 14.24 -4.56 -10.72
C GLY A 477 13.37 -4.02 -9.59
N ILE A 478 13.45 -4.69 -8.45
CA ILE A 478 12.53 -4.64 -7.31
C ILE A 478 12.49 -3.25 -6.67
N ILE A 479 11.28 -2.75 -6.41
CA ILE A 479 11.00 -1.44 -5.80
C ILE A 479 11.93 -1.11 -4.62
N HIS A 480 12.02 -1.98 -3.62
CA HIS A 480 12.70 -1.66 -2.36
C HIS A 480 14.22 -1.60 -2.50
N SER A 481 14.81 -2.40 -3.40
CA SER A 481 16.24 -2.37 -3.71
C SER A 481 16.69 -1.05 -4.34
N TRP A 482 15.76 -0.31 -4.95
CA TRP A 482 15.95 1.04 -5.47
C TRP A 482 15.52 2.11 -4.48
N LEU A 483 14.30 2.01 -3.93
CA LEU A 483 13.74 2.99 -2.99
C LEU A 483 14.64 3.16 -1.75
N ASN A 484 15.17 2.06 -1.21
CA ASN A 484 16.05 2.10 -0.05
C ASN A 484 17.32 2.90 -0.33
N ARG A 485 17.78 2.95 -1.59
CA ARG A 485 18.92 3.77 -2.03
C ARG A 485 18.58 5.25 -2.21
N MET A 486 17.33 5.64 -1.98
CA MET A 486 16.84 7.03 -2.07
C MET A 486 16.43 7.62 -0.72
N LEU A 487 16.65 6.89 0.38
CA LEU A 487 16.21 7.29 1.71
C LEU A 487 17.17 8.29 2.37
N LEU A 488 16.62 9.07 3.31
CA LEU A 488 17.40 9.89 4.24
C LEU A 488 17.25 9.33 5.65
N PRO A 489 18.34 9.19 6.44
CA PRO A 489 18.27 8.63 7.78
C PRO A 489 17.29 9.35 8.71
N ASP A 490 16.66 8.59 9.61
CA ASP A 490 15.71 9.05 10.63
C ASP A 490 14.43 9.73 10.09
N THR A 491 14.18 9.70 8.79
CA THR A 491 12.98 10.31 8.19
C THR A 491 11.81 9.33 8.11
N VAL A 492 10.61 9.87 7.94
CA VAL A 492 9.37 9.09 7.85
C VAL A 492 8.89 9.01 6.41
N GLY A 493 8.31 7.88 6.01
CA GLY A 493 7.65 7.72 4.73
C GLY A 493 6.60 6.63 4.68
N THR A 494 6.15 6.32 3.47
CA THR A 494 5.13 5.30 3.21
C THR A 494 5.33 4.68 1.83
N GLY A 495 4.50 3.70 1.46
CA GLY A 495 4.47 3.16 0.12
C GLY A 495 3.26 2.29 -0.14
N GLY A 496 2.89 2.20 -1.42
CA GLY A 496 1.81 1.35 -1.94
C GLY A 496 2.20 -0.12 -2.01
N ASP A 497 2.96 -0.60 -1.03
CA ASP A 497 3.46 -1.96 -0.94
C ASP A 497 3.72 -2.32 0.53
N SER A 498 3.22 -3.48 0.97
CA SER A 498 3.32 -3.92 2.37
C SER A 498 4.75 -4.11 2.87
N HIS A 499 5.70 -4.27 1.95
CA HIS A 499 7.12 -4.48 2.21
C HIS A 499 7.92 -3.17 2.10
N THR A 500 7.25 -2.01 2.00
CA THR A 500 7.91 -0.71 2.21
C THR A 500 8.30 -0.56 3.68
N ARG A 501 9.46 -1.13 4.05
CA ARG A 501 10.01 -1.17 5.41
C ARG A 501 11.41 -0.58 5.40
N PHE A 502 11.51 0.71 5.68
CA PHE A 502 12.77 1.44 5.53
C PHE A 502 13.84 0.88 6.47
N PRO A 503 15.04 0.52 5.97
CA PRO A 503 16.15 0.09 6.81
C PRO A 503 16.86 1.26 7.52
N ILE A 504 16.62 2.50 7.06
CA ILE A 504 17.06 3.74 7.69
C ILE A 504 15.89 4.73 7.74
N GLY A 505 15.55 5.21 8.93
CA GLY A 505 14.27 5.89 9.18
C GLY A 505 13.15 4.91 9.51
N ILE A 506 11.91 5.29 9.22
CA ILE A 506 10.72 4.45 9.45
C ILE A 506 9.68 4.68 8.35
N SER A 507 8.96 3.62 8.00
CA SER A 507 7.84 3.69 7.08
C SER A 507 6.61 2.93 7.57
N PHE A 508 5.45 3.47 7.22
CA PHE A 508 4.15 2.84 7.47
C PHE A 508 3.46 2.57 6.12
N PRO A 509 3.52 1.33 5.59
CA PRO A 509 2.83 0.96 4.37
C PRO A 509 1.34 1.21 4.42
N ALA A 510 0.75 1.50 3.27
CA ALA A 510 -0.66 1.77 3.18
C ALA A 510 -1.27 1.33 1.84
N GLY A 511 -2.61 1.32 1.79
CA GLY A 511 -3.35 1.15 0.55
C GLY A 511 -3.22 2.38 -0.36
N SER A 512 -3.55 2.20 -1.65
CA SER A 512 -3.40 3.23 -2.68
C SER A 512 -4.04 4.59 -2.37
N GLY A 513 -5.14 4.64 -1.61
CA GLY A 513 -5.81 5.89 -1.23
C GLY A 513 -4.96 6.76 -0.32
N LEU A 514 -4.45 6.18 0.77
CA LEU A 514 -3.57 6.89 1.71
C LEU A 514 -2.22 7.24 1.09
N VAL A 515 -1.69 6.38 0.22
CA VAL A 515 -0.44 6.67 -0.52
C VAL A 515 -0.63 7.83 -1.49
N ALA A 516 -1.78 7.91 -2.17
CA ALA A 516 -2.13 9.04 -3.01
C ALA A 516 -2.22 10.33 -2.18
N PHE A 517 -2.91 10.29 -1.03
CA PHE A 517 -2.99 11.42 -0.11
C PHE A 517 -1.60 11.87 0.39
N ALA A 518 -0.76 10.92 0.80
CA ALA A 518 0.59 11.17 1.28
C ALA A 518 1.48 11.81 0.22
N ALA A 519 1.42 11.31 -1.02
CA ALA A 519 2.16 11.88 -2.14
C ALA A 519 1.67 13.30 -2.49
N ALA A 520 0.35 13.52 -2.52
CA ALA A 520 -0.26 14.79 -2.90
C ALA A 520 -0.03 15.90 -1.86
N THR A 521 -0.17 15.58 -0.56
CA THR A 521 -0.13 16.57 0.53
C THR A 521 1.21 16.64 1.25
N GLY A 522 2.07 15.62 1.12
CA GLY A 522 3.35 15.55 1.81
C GLY A 522 3.24 15.21 3.30
N VAL A 523 2.06 14.82 3.78
CA VAL A 523 1.79 14.38 5.16
C VAL A 523 0.94 13.13 5.17
N MET A 524 0.89 12.39 6.28
CA MET A 524 0.06 11.18 6.39
C MET A 524 -0.58 11.11 7.78
N PRO A 525 -1.90 10.89 7.91
CA PRO A 525 -2.51 10.63 9.21
C PRO A 525 -1.99 9.34 9.83
N LEU A 526 -1.70 9.42 11.13
CA LEU A 526 -1.20 8.29 11.90
C LEU A 526 -1.71 8.37 13.33
N ASP A 527 -2.51 7.39 13.75
CA ASP A 527 -2.62 7.04 15.16
C ASP A 527 -1.37 6.28 15.56
N MET A 528 -0.50 6.89 16.35
CA MET A 528 0.83 6.33 16.64
C MET A 528 0.71 4.96 17.33
N PRO A 529 1.21 3.87 16.73
CA PRO A 529 1.08 2.56 17.35
C PRO A 529 1.99 2.39 18.58
N GLU A 530 1.61 1.48 19.47
CA GLU A 530 2.51 0.96 20.51
C GLU A 530 3.70 0.22 19.86
N SER A 531 4.79 0.06 20.61
CA SER A 531 6.03 -0.56 20.12
C SER A 531 6.38 -1.85 20.88
N VAL A 532 7.01 -2.80 20.18
CA VAL A 532 7.57 -4.05 20.73
C VAL A 532 9.07 -4.05 20.43
N LEU A 533 9.88 -4.22 21.47
CA LEU A 533 11.33 -4.29 21.33
C LEU A 533 11.78 -5.74 21.15
N VAL A 534 12.56 -6.01 20.11
CA VAL A 534 13.33 -7.25 19.95
C VAL A 534 14.80 -6.91 20.04
N ARG A 535 15.51 -7.52 20.99
CA ARG A 535 16.94 -7.28 21.19
C ARG A 535 17.72 -8.57 21.04
N PHE A 536 18.62 -8.60 20.06
CA PHE A 536 19.61 -9.66 19.93
C PHE A 536 20.82 -9.42 20.83
N LYS A 537 21.42 -10.49 21.35
CA LYS A 537 22.67 -10.44 22.13
C LYS A 537 23.58 -11.62 21.80
N GLY A 538 24.89 -11.44 21.96
CA GLY A 538 25.88 -12.49 21.69
C GLY A 538 26.42 -12.47 20.26
N GLU A 539 26.97 -13.59 19.81
CA GLU A 539 27.59 -13.76 18.49
C GLU A 539 26.84 -14.83 17.69
N MET A 540 26.68 -14.60 16.37
CA MET A 540 26.07 -15.57 15.47
C MET A 540 26.89 -16.87 15.45
N GLN A 541 26.21 -18.01 15.55
CA GLN A 541 26.85 -19.33 15.48
C GLN A 541 27.29 -19.66 14.05
N PRO A 542 28.29 -20.56 13.88
CA PRO A 542 28.73 -20.99 12.55
C PRO A 542 27.58 -21.48 11.66
N GLY A 543 27.58 -21.07 10.40
CA GLY A 543 26.55 -21.41 9.42
C GLY A 543 25.22 -20.68 9.61
N ILE A 544 24.97 -19.97 10.72
CA ILE A 544 23.73 -19.20 10.90
C ILE A 544 23.77 -17.92 10.07
N THR A 545 22.68 -17.65 9.37
CA THR A 545 22.53 -16.48 8.50
C THR A 545 21.63 -15.42 9.15
N LEU A 546 21.64 -14.21 8.60
CA LEU A 546 20.71 -13.17 9.06
C LEU A 546 19.24 -13.55 8.84
N ARG A 547 18.95 -14.33 7.78
CA ARG A 547 17.61 -14.83 7.51
C ARG A 547 17.13 -15.82 8.58
N ASP A 548 18.02 -16.54 9.24
CA ASP A 548 17.66 -17.39 10.38
C ASP A 548 17.27 -16.53 11.60
N LEU A 549 17.94 -15.40 11.83
CA LEU A 549 17.57 -14.42 12.86
C LEU A 549 16.20 -13.79 12.58
N VAL A 550 15.86 -13.54 11.31
CA VAL A 550 14.52 -13.11 10.90
C VAL A 550 13.47 -14.12 11.36
N HIS A 551 13.68 -15.41 11.10
CA HIS A 551 12.75 -16.47 11.50
C HIS A 551 12.84 -16.83 13.00
N ALA A 552 13.92 -16.46 13.68
CA ALA A 552 14.03 -16.60 15.14
C ALA A 552 12.99 -15.72 15.86
N ILE A 553 12.64 -14.55 15.34
CA ILE A 553 11.63 -13.66 15.95
C ILE A 553 10.28 -14.37 16.14
N PRO A 554 9.62 -14.92 15.10
CA PRO A 554 8.41 -15.71 15.29
C PRO A 554 8.64 -16.96 16.13
N TYR A 555 9.78 -17.64 15.98
CA TYR A 555 10.08 -18.86 16.73
C TYR A 555 10.07 -18.62 18.25
N TYR A 556 10.84 -17.63 18.73
CA TYR A 556 10.90 -17.27 20.15
C TYR A 556 9.58 -16.69 20.66
N ALA A 557 8.90 -15.85 19.85
CA ALA A 557 7.58 -15.36 20.22
C ALA A 557 6.55 -16.49 20.42
N ILE A 558 6.65 -17.59 19.66
CA ILE A 558 5.82 -18.79 19.87
C ILE A 558 6.21 -19.51 21.16
N GLN A 559 7.51 -19.71 21.40
CA GLN A 559 8.00 -20.38 22.62
C GLN A 559 7.57 -19.63 23.90
N GLU A 560 7.56 -18.30 23.84
CA GLU A 560 7.14 -17.43 24.96
C GLU A 560 5.61 -17.21 25.04
N GLY A 561 4.84 -17.75 24.09
CA GLY A 561 3.37 -17.63 24.05
C GLY A 561 2.84 -16.26 23.61
N HIS A 562 3.69 -15.43 23.01
CA HIS A 562 3.36 -14.12 22.43
C HIS A 562 2.80 -14.20 21.00
N LEU A 563 2.99 -15.33 20.33
CA LEU A 563 2.48 -15.61 18.98
C LEU A 563 1.89 -17.03 18.93
N THR A 564 0.78 -17.21 18.21
CA THR A 564 0.20 -18.53 17.93
C THR A 564 0.01 -18.74 16.42
N VAL A 565 0.21 -19.97 15.97
CA VAL A 565 -0.02 -20.39 14.57
C VAL A 565 -1.52 -20.57 14.27
N GLU A 566 -2.30 -21.07 15.24
CA GLU A 566 -3.74 -21.26 15.12
C GLU A 566 -4.46 -19.95 14.74
N LYS A 567 -5.36 -20.02 13.76
CA LYS A 567 -6.04 -18.84 13.20
C LYS A 567 -7.19 -18.39 14.08
N LYS A 568 -7.96 -19.34 14.62
CA LYS A 568 -9.07 -19.03 15.52
C LYS A 568 -8.52 -18.52 16.86
N GLY A 569 -8.85 -17.29 17.22
CA GLY A 569 -8.36 -16.68 18.47
C GLY A 569 -6.86 -16.40 18.46
N LYS A 570 -6.27 -16.15 17.28
CA LYS A 570 -4.85 -15.92 17.08
C LYS A 570 -4.30 -14.85 18.03
N LYS A 571 -3.25 -15.20 18.76
CA LYS A 571 -2.41 -14.25 19.50
C LYS A 571 -1.27 -13.81 18.60
N ASN A 572 -1.08 -12.50 18.48
CA ASN A 572 0.08 -11.94 17.80
C ASN A 572 0.44 -10.60 18.46
N LEU A 573 1.46 -10.64 19.32
CA LEU A 573 1.99 -9.47 20.02
C LEU A 573 2.36 -8.34 19.04
N PHE A 574 2.87 -8.64 17.86
CA PHE A 574 3.35 -7.66 16.89
C PHE A 574 2.23 -6.99 16.07
N SER A 575 1.04 -7.60 16.03
CA SER A 575 -0.06 -7.15 15.17
C SER A 575 -0.48 -5.72 15.50
N GLY A 576 -0.38 -4.83 14.51
CA GLY A 576 -0.76 -3.43 14.67
C GLY A 576 0.23 -2.56 15.43
N ARG A 577 1.40 -3.09 15.82
CA ARG A 577 2.44 -2.36 16.57
C ARG A 577 3.65 -2.04 15.70
N ILE A 578 4.55 -1.19 16.19
CA ILE A 578 5.88 -1.00 15.61
C ILE A 578 6.82 -2.08 16.15
N LEU A 579 7.54 -2.75 15.27
CA LEU A 579 8.64 -3.64 15.64
C LEU A 579 9.94 -2.82 15.72
N GLU A 580 10.55 -2.71 16.89
CA GLU A 580 11.84 -2.04 17.06
C GLU A 580 12.93 -3.08 17.34
N ILE A 581 14.04 -3.03 16.60
CA ILE A 581 15.09 -4.06 16.65
C ILE A 581 16.43 -3.44 17.10
N GLU A 582 17.08 -4.10 18.06
CA GLU A 582 18.40 -3.73 18.60
C GLU A 582 19.35 -4.93 18.66
N GLY A 583 20.65 -4.65 18.86
CA GLY A 583 21.67 -5.67 19.13
C GLY A 583 22.58 -6.02 17.95
N LEU A 584 22.31 -5.47 16.77
CA LEU A 584 23.06 -5.73 15.53
C LEU A 584 23.45 -4.42 14.80
N PRO A 585 24.11 -3.45 15.46
CA PRO A 585 24.25 -2.09 14.94
C PRO A 585 25.20 -1.99 13.73
N GLU A 586 26.08 -2.97 13.54
CA GLU A 586 27.11 -2.95 12.48
C GLU A 586 26.64 -3.58 11.15
N LEU A 587 25.39 -4.04 11.05
CA LEU A 587 24.85 -4.58 9.81
C LEU A 587 24.94 -3.56 8.67
N LYS A 588 25.22 -4.04 7.45
CA LYS A 588 25.02 -3.21 6.25
C LYS A 588 23.55 -2.86 6.08
N VAL A 589 23.27 -1.74 5.41
CA VAL A 589 21.89 -1.26 5.28
C VAL A 589 21.01 -2.25 4.50
N GLU A 590 21.55 -2.96 3.51
CA GLU A 590 20.83 -4.01 2.80
C GLU A 590 20.56 -5.25 3.68
N GLN A 591 21.42 -5.53 4.65
CA GLN A 591 21.20 -6.60 5.64
C GLN A 591 20.12 -6.20 6.65
N ALA A 592 20.21 -4.97 7.17
CA ALA A 592 19.18 -4.41 8.06
C ALA A 592 17.79 -4.46 7.43
N PHE A 593 17.71 -4.33 6.10
CA PHE A 593 16.47 -4.49 5.36
C PHE A 593 15.88 -5.90 5.46
N GLU A 594 16.67 -6.99 5.54
CA GLU A 594 16.11 -8.35 5.72
C GLU A 594 15.24 -8.47 6.98
N LEU A 595 15.68 -7.84 8.08
CA LEU A 595 14.92 -7.77 9.33
C LEU A 595 13.71 -6.83 9.22
N ALA A 596 13.91 -5.64 8.66
CA ALA A 596 12.83 -4.66 8.52
C ALA A 596 11.73 -5.16 7.57
N ASP A 597 12.09 -5.76 6.44
CA ASP A 597 11.19 -6.26 5.39
C ASP A 597 10.21 -7.31 5.96
N ALA A 598 10.74 -8.28 6.69
CA ALA A 598 9.97 -9.36 7.30
C ALA A 598 9.02 -8.92 8.43
N SER A 599 9.13 -7.68 8.94
CA SER A 599 8.15 -7.11 9.88
C SER A 599 6.74 -7.09 9.31
N ALA A 600 6.59 -7.04 7.98
CA ALA A 600 5.31 -7.12 7.30
C ALA A 600 4.56 -8.42 7.62
N GLU A 601 5.27 -9.55 7.67
CA GLU A 601 4.70 -10.86 7.99
C GLU A 601 4.35 -11.01 9.48
N ARG A 602 4.93 -10.18 10.36
CA ARG A 602 4.49 -10.06 11.77
C ARG A 602 3.18 -9.28 11.90
N SER A 603 2.63 -8.75 10.80
CA SER A 603 1.52 -7.79 10.81
C SER A 603 1.85 -6.50 11.58
N ALA A 604 3.14 -6.14 11.63
CA ALA A 604 3.58 -4.88 12.23
C ALA A 604 3.15 -3.70 11.34
N ALA A 605 2.77 -2.60 11.98
CA ALA A 605 2.41 -1.35 11.30
C ALA A 605 3.65 -0.70 10.66
N GLY A 606 4.79 -0.76 11.36
CA GLY A 606 6.09 -0.23 10.93
C GLY A 606 7.23 -0.99 11.58
N CYS A 607 8.46 -0.68 11.16
CA CYS A 607 9.66 -1.26 11.74
C CYS A 607 10.76 -0.21 11.85
N THR A 608 11.59 -0.31 12.88
CA THR A 608 12.87 0.40 12.95
C THR A 608 13.96 -0.55 13.46
N ILE A 609 15.20 -0.27 13.09
CA ILE A 609 16.38 -1.02 13.52
C ILE A 609 17.47 -0.02 13.91
N LYS A 610 18.06 -0.22 15.10
CA LYS A 610 19.19 0.61 15.54
C LYS A 610 20.45 0.20 14.77
N LEU A 611 21.02 1.14 14.03
CA LEU A 611 22.28 0.98 13.28
C LEU A 611 23.29 2.06 13.66
N ASP A 612 24.57 1.74 13.52
CA ASP A 612 25.65 2.70 13.66
C ASP A 612 25.79 3.60 12.43
N GLN A 613 26.50 4.72 12.59
CA GLN A 613 26.70 5.68 11.51
C GLN A 613 27.53 5.10 10.34
N ALA A 614 28.47 4.18 10.60
CA ALA A 614 29.43 3.74 9.59
C ALA A 614 28.78 3.00 8.40
N PRO A 615 27.90 1.99 8.61
CA PRO A 615 27.15 1.37 7.52
C PRO A 615 26.30 2.37 6.71
N ILE A 616 25.70 3.36 7.37
CA ILE A 616 24.85 4.35 6.72
C ILE A 616 25.70 5.29 5.85
N LYS A 617 26.86 5.73 6.34
CA LYS A 617 27.80 6.56 5.55
C LYS A 617 28.26 5.84 4.28
N GLU A 618 28.67 4.58 4.41
CA GLU A 618 29.05 3.75 3.26
C GLU A 618 27.91 3.67 2.24
N TYR A 619 26.70 3.36 2.71
CA TYR A 619 25.54 3.22 1.84
C TYR A 619 25.17 4.53 1.14
N LEU A 620 25.13 5.67 1.84
CA LEU A 620 24.81 6.96 1.23
C LEU A 620 25.87 7.42 0.23
N SER A 621 27.16 7.19 0.49
CA SER A 621 28.23 7.50 -0.46
C SER A 621 28.05 6.75 -1.78
N SER A 622 27.75 5.46 -1.72
CA SER A 622 27.40 4.63 -2.88
C SER A 622 26.13 5.14 -3.58
N ASN A 623 25.08 5.46 -2.81
CA ASN A 623 23.79 5.90 -3.35
C ASN A 623 23.85 7.23 -4.09
N ILE A 624 24.66 8.19 -3.62
CA ILE A 624 24.87 9.47 -4.32
C ILE A 624 25.41 9.23 -5.73
N VAL A 625 26.36 8.31 -5.89
CA VAL A 625 26.92 7.96 -7.20
C VAL A 625 25.86 7.28 -8.08
N LEU A 626 25.06 6.37 -7.51
CA LEU A 626 23.94 5.75 -8.23
C LEU A 626 22.93 6.80 -8.73
N LEU A 627 22.55 7.76 -7.89
CA LEU A 627 21.58 8.79 -8.26
C LEU A 627 22.13 9.75 -9.31
N LYS A 628 23.42 10.13 -9.23
CA LYS A 628 24.10 10.88 -10.30
C LYS A 628 24.12 10.07 -11.60
N TRP A 629 24.48 8.79 -11.53
CA TRP A 629 24.40 7.88 -12.68
C TRP A 629 22.99 7.81 -13.28
N MET A 630 21.93 7.74 -12.46
CA MET A 630 20.55 7.77 -12.95
C MET A 630 20.23 9.05 -13.74
N ILE A 631 20.72 10.21 -13.30
CA ILE A 631 20.58 11.46 -14.05
C ILE A 631 21.28 11.34 -15.41
N SER A 632 22.50 10.76 -15.46
CA SER A 632 23.24 10.56 -16.71
C SER A 632 22.53 9.60 -17.68
N GLU A 633 21.80 8.62 -17.14
CA GLU A 633 21.03 7.64 -17.91
C GLU A 633 19.62 8.13 -18.29
N GLY A 634 19.28 9.39 -17.99
CA GLY A 634 18.01 10.01 -18.34
C GLY A 634 16.81 9.48 -17.55
N TYR A 635 16.98 9.17 -16.27
CA TYR A 635 15.86 8.84 -15.39
C TYR A 635 14.96 10.05 -15.09
N GLY A 636 13.69 9.75 -14.81
CA GLY A 636 12.60 10.72 -14.66
C GLY A 636 12.74 11.68 -13.48
N ASP A 637 12.26 12.91 -13.67
CA ASP A 637 12.36 14.09 -12.80
C ASP A 637 13.74 14.32 -12.15
N ARG A 638 14.65 14.83 -12.98
CA ARG A 638 16.02 15.20 -12.59
C ARG A 638 16.08 16.10 -11.35
N ARG A 639 15.14 17.04 -11.18
CA ARG A 639 15.14 18.00 -10.07
C ARG A 639 14.95 17.30 -8.73
N THR A 640 14.04 16.33 -8.66
CA THR A 640 13.81 15.52 -7.46
C THR A 640 15.02 14.66 -7.13
N ILE A 641 15.68 14.06 -8.13
CA ILE A 641 16.92 13.30 -7.92
C ILE A 641 18.04 14.22 -7.40
N GLU A 642 18.24 15.40 -7.99
CA GLU A 642 19.24 16.38 -7.52
C GLU A 642 18.94 16.86 -6.10
N ARG A 643 17.68 17.15 -5.76
CA ARG A 643 17.28 17.52 -4.40
C ARG A 643 17.59 16.42 -3.39
N ARG A 644 17.35 15.15 -3.75
CA ARG A 644 17.67 14.01 -2.89
C ARG A 644 19.17 13.85 -2.69
N ILE A 645 19.97 13.99 -3.75
CA ILE A 645 21.44 13.93 -3.63
C ILE A 645 21.95 15.00 -2.67
N LYS A 646 21.47 16.24 -2.77
CA LYS A 646 21.86 17.32 -1.83
C LYS A 646 21.55 16.96 -0.38
N GLY A 647 20.35 16.43 -0.11
CA GLY A 647 19.98 16.00 1.24
C GLY A 647 20.90 14.90 1.80
N MET A 648 21.37 13.98 0.94
CA MET A 648 22.34 12.95 1.33
C MET A 648 23.73 13.55 1.60
N GLU A 649 24.20 14.46 0.73
CA GLU A 649 25.47 15.17 0.89
C GLU A 649 25.48 16.03 2.17
N GLU A 650 24.37 16.70 2.48
CA GLU A 650 24.17 17.47 3.71
C GLU A 650 24.23 16.59 4.96
N TRP A 651 23.57 15.42 4.96
CA TRP A 651 23.68 14.48 6.07
C TRP A 651 25.10 13.94 6.23
N LEU A 652 25.79 13.61 5.13
CA LEU A 652 27.18 13.12 5.21
C LEU A 652 28.15 14.18 5.74
N ALA A 653 27.89 15.46 5.47
CA ALA A 653 28.68 16.57 6.01
C ALA A 653 28.50 16.76 7.52
N ASN A 654 27.31 16.44 8.07
CA ASN A 654 27.02 16.52 9.50
C ASN A 654 26.20 15.31 9.98
N PRO A 655 26.82 14.12 10.10
CA PRO A 655 26.11 12.88 10.35
C PRO A 655 25.59 12.83 11.78
N SER A 656 24.28 12.85 11.91
CA SER A 656 23.56 12.72 13.18
C SER A 656 22.49 11.63 13.07
N LEU A 657 22.38 10.82 14.10
CA LEU A 657 21.33 9.81 14.26
C LEU A 657 20.58 10.01 15.56
N LEU A 658 19.27 9.78 15.53
CA LEU A 658 18.45 9.65 16.73
C LEU A 658 18.78 8.33 17.44
N GLU A 659 18.64 8.33 18.76
CA GLU A 659 18.71 7.11 19.59
C GLU A 659 17.51 7.05 20.51
N ALA A 660 16.99 5.85 20.78
CA ALA A 660 15.98 5.65 21.82
C ALA A 660 16.51 6.13 23.19
N ASP A 661 15.65 6.74 23.99
CA ASP A 661 15.98 7.05 25.38
C ASP A 661 16.09 5.77 26.21
N ALA A 662 16.99 5.77 27.19
CA ALA A 662 17.27 4.59 28.02
C ALA A 662 16.04 4.11 28.82
N ASP A 663 15.09 5.00 29.09
CA ASP A 663 13.86 4.72 29.82
C ASP A 663 12.62 4.69 28.91
N ALA A 664 12.78 4.50 27.60
CA ALA A 664 11.66 4.31 26.67
C ALA A 664 10.73 3.15 27.10
N GLU A 665 9.43 3.30 26.81
CA GLU A 665 8.41 2.31 27.12
C GLU A 665 8.04 1.48 25.91
N TYR A 666 8.00 0.16 26.10
CA TYR A 666 7.58 -0.82 25.11
C TYR A 666 6.47 -1.66 25.71
N ALA A 667 5.54 -2.11 24.87
CA ALA A 667 4.47 -2.99 25.32
C ALA A 667 4.97 -4.39 25.70
N ALA A 668 6.08 -4.80 25.09
CA ALA A 668 6.80 -6.02 25.41
C ALA A 668 8.25 -5.91 24.92
N VAL A 669 9.13 -6.69 25.54
CA VAL A 669 10.53 -6.84 25.15
C VAL A 669 10.81 -8.33 24.99
N ILE A 670 11.35 -8.73 23.84
CA ILE A 670 11.81 -10.09 23.56
C ILE A 670 13.34 -10.03 23.43
N GLU A 671 14.04 -10.78 24.27
CA GLU A 671 15.49 -10.93 24.17
C GLU A 671 15.84 -12.25 23.49
N ILE A 672 16.63 -12.20 22.43
CA ILE A 672 17.06 -13.39 21.68
C ILE A 672 18.58 -13.53 21.82
N ASP A 673 19.02 -14.60 22.47
CA ASP A 673 20.44 -14.93 22.56
C ASP A 673 20.89 -15.66 21.29
N LEU A 674 21.84 -15.08 20.57
CA LEU A 674 22.39 -15.65 19.34
C LEU A 674 23.12 -16.97 19.60
N ALA A 675 23.59 -17.21 20.83
CA ALA A 675 24.23 -18.48 21.20
C ALA A 675 23.25 -19.67 21.21
N ASP A 676 21.94 -19.42 21.31
CA ASP A 676 20.91 -20.46 21.34
C ASP A 676 20.45 -20.88 19.93
N ILE A 677 20.76 -20.09 18.91
CA ILE A 677 20.44 -20.40 17.51
C ILE A 677 21.58 -21.23 16.92
N LYS A 678 21.44 -22.56 16.92
CA LYS A 678 22.50 -23.51 16.52
C LYS A 678 22.23 -24.27 15.24
N GLU A 679 21.05 -24.10 14.67
CA GLU A 679 20.66 -24.66 13.38
C GLU A 679 19.75 -23.67 12.65
N PRO A 680 19.63 -23.79 11.31
CA PRO A 680 18.76 -22.91 10.54
C PRO A 680 17.30 -22.97 10.98
N ILE A 681 16.61 -21.84 10.83
CA ILE A 681 15.17 -21.71 11.15
C ILE A 681 14.42 -21.38 9.86
N LEU A 682 13.33 -22.10 9.60
CA LEU A 682 12.51 -21.97 8.40
C LEU A 682 11.07 -21.65 8.78
N CYS A 683 10.30 -21.04 7.89
CA CYS A 683 8.84 -21.07 8.00
C CYS A 683 8.31 -22.31 7.27
N ALA A 684 7.55 -23.14 7.97
CA ALA A 684 6.90 -24.34 7.43
C ALA A 684 5.83 -23.98 6.39
N PRO A 685 5.37 -24.95 5.56
CA PRO A 685 4.52 -24.65 4.43
C PRO A 685 3.25 -23.88 4.79
N ASN A 686 3.01 -22.82 4.03
CA ASN A 686 1.74 -22.10 3.95
C ASN A 686 1.41 -21.16 5.12
N ASP A 687 2.33 -20.94 6.07
CA ASP A 687 2.20 -19.92 7.10
C ASP A 687 3.54 -19.27 7.44
N PRO A 688 3.70 -17.93 7.27
CA PRO A 688 4.95 -17.26 7.64
C PRO A 688 5.16 -17.16 9.16
N ASP A 689 4.15 -17.44 9.98
CA ASP A 689 4.27 -17.53 11.44
C ASP A 689 4.80 -18.89 11.93
N ASP A 690 4.64 -19.96 11.14
CA ASP A 690 5.00 -21.32 11.56
C ASP A 690 6.50 -21.58 11.43
N ALA A 691 7.28 -20.89 12.27
CA ALA A 691 8.73 -21.00 12.33
C ALA A 691 9.17 -22.30 13.03
N ARG A 692 10.07 -23.05 12.38
CA ARG A 692 10.55 -24.35 12.86
C ARG A 692 12.05 -24.50 12.63
N LEU A 693 12.69 -25.26 13.51
CA LEU A 693 14.09 -25.66 13.36
C LEU A 693 14.26 -26.63 12.18
N LEU A 694 15.38 -26.56 11.47
CA LEU A 694 15.70 -27.46 10.35
C LEU A 694 15.55 -28.94 10.74
N SER A 695 16.02 -29.33 11.92
CA SER A 695 15.94 -30.69 12.46
C SER A 695 14.52 -31.27 12.49
N SER A 696 13.50 -30.42 12.60
CA SER A 696 12.09 -30.82 12.64
C SER A 696 11.46 -31.07 11.26
N VAL A 697 12.11 -30.59 10.18
CA VAL A 697 11.59 -30.66 8.81
C VAL A 697 12.59 -31.27 7.81
N GLN A 698 13.79 -31.64 8.26
CA GLN A 698 14.85 -32.25 7.46
C GLN A 698 14.34 -33.45 6.66
N ASN A 699 14.97 -33.70 5.51
CA ASN A 699 14.62 -34.76 4.55
C ASN A 699 13.28 -34.59 3.82
N SER A 700 12.54 -33.50 4.05
CA SER A 700 11.41 -33.16 3.19
C SER A 700 11.87 -33.04 1.73
N LYS A 701 11.23 -33.77 0.82
CA LYS A 701 11.51 -33.72 -0.62
C LYS A 701 11.23 -32.31 -1.16
N ILE A 702 12.13 -31.80 -1.99
CA ILE A 702 11.99 -30.50 -2.64
C ILE A 702 11.93 -30.71 -4.16
N ASP A 703 10.95 -30.10 -4.81
CA ASP A 703 10.76 -30.16 -6.25
C ASP A 703 11.34 -28.91 -6.95
N GLU A 704 11.08 -27.73 -6.37
CA GLU A 704 11.54 -26.45 -6.92
C GLU A 704 12.20 -25.57 -5.84
N VAL A 705 13.11 -24.69 -6.25
CA VAL A 705 13.78 -23.73 -5.38
C VAL A 705 13.75 -22.35 -6.00
N PHE A 706 13.48 -21.31 -5.21
CA PHE A 706 13.49 -19.91 -5.64
C PHE A 706 14.45 -19.07 -4.80
N ILE A 707 15.42 -18.43 -5.45
CA ILE A 707 16.36 -17.49 -4.86
C ILE A 707 16.23 -16.16 -5.59
N GLY A 708 15.60 -15.16 -4.95
CA GLY A 708 15.58 -13.81 -5.51
C GLY A 708 14.33 -13.00 -5.21
N SER A 709 14.32 -12.29 -4.08
CA SER A 709 13.26 -11.32 -3.74
C SER A 709 13.86 -10.04 -3.18
N CYS A 710 13.04 -9.14 -2.65
CA CYS A 710 13.51 -7.96 -1.91
C CYS A 710 14.36 -8.33 -0.68
N MET A 711 14.18 -9.54 -0.13
CA MET A 711 14.99 -10.09 0.97
C MET A 711 16.42 -10.47 0.56
N THR A 712 16.78 -10.36 -0.72
CA THR A 712 18.10 -10.78 -1.20
C THR A 712 18.92 -9.61 -1.72
N ASN A 713 20.22 -9.63 -1.42
CA ASN A 713 21.29 -8.82 -2.02
C ASN A 713 22.28 -9.73 -2.79
N ILE A 714 23.23 -9.11 -3.52
CA ILE A 714 24.23 -9.82 -4.33
C ILE A 714 25.01 -10.92 -3.59
N GLY A 715 25.26 -10.76 -2.29
CA GLY A 715 26.03 -11.72 -1.49
C GLY A 715 25.42 -13.12 -1.47
N HIS A 716 24.10 -13.21 -1.40
CA HIS A 716 23.39 -14.49 -1.44
C HIS A 716 23.53 -15.20 -2.78
N PHE A 717 23.53 -14.46 -3.88
CA PHE A 717 23.72 -15.03 -5.21
C PHE A 717 25.14 -15.56 -5.37
N ARG A 718 26.15 -14.87 -4.82
CA ARG A 718 27.53 -15.39 -4.78
C ARG A 718 27.62 -16.64 -3.92
N ALA A 719 26.99 -16.67 -2.75
CA ALA A 719 26.99 -17.83 -1.87
C ALA A 719 26.35 -19.06 -2.55
N ALA A 720 25.15 -18.87 -3.13
CA ALA A 720 24.49 -19.89 -3.92
C ALA A 720 25.33 -20.35 -5.11
N GLY A 721 25.94 -19.41 -5.84
CA GLY A 721 26.83 -19.72 -6.96
C GLY A 721 28.04 -20.56 -6.55
N LYS A 722 28.73 -20.21 -5.45
CA LYS A 722 29.87 -21.01 -4.93
C LYS A 722 29.45 -22.42 -4.55
N LEU A 723 28.30 -22.57 -3.89
CA LEU A 723 27.72 -23.89 -3.56
C LEU A 723 27.45 -24.71 -4.83
N LEU A 724 26.83 -24.10 -5.85
CA LEU A 724 26.53 -24.77 -7.12
C LEU A 724 27.79 -25.17 -7.90
N ASP A 725 28.82 -24.31 -7.96
CA ASP A 725 30.06 -24.61 -8.69
C ASP A 725 30.86 -25.76 -8.07
N SER A 726 30.77 -25.91 -6.74
CA SER A 726 31.41 -27.02 -6.01
C SER A 726 30.80 -28.39 -6.33
N HIS A 727 29.57 -28.43 -6.88
CA HIS A 727 28.82 -29.64 -7.19
C HIS A 727 28.45 -29.71 -8.67
N LYS A 728 29.32 -30.32 -9.47
CA LYS A 728 29.14 -30.41 -10.93
C LYS A 728 28.06 -31.42 -11.29
N GLY A 729 26.99 -30.95 -11.94
CA GLY A 729 25.92 -31.78 -12.46
C GLY A 729 24.64 -30.99 -12.68
N ALA A 730 23.65 -31.64 -13.32
CA ALA A 730 22.29 -31.10 -13.34
C ALA A 730 21.67 -31.21 -11.95
N LEU A 731 20.95 -30.17 -11.52
CA LEU A 731 20.25 -30.20 -10.25
C LEU A 731 19.09 -31.22 -10.27
N PRO A 732 18.84 -31.92 -9.15
CA PRO A 732 17.64 -32.76 -9.01
C PRO A 732 16.35 -31.95 -8.86
N THR A 733 16.47 -30.62 -8.65
CA THR A 733 15.36 -29.68 -8.49
C THR A 733 15.31 -28.69 -9.65
N ARG A 734 14.17 -28.01 -9.81
CA ARG A 734 14.09 -26.82 -10.66
C ARG A 734 14.49 -25.58 -9.86
N LEU A 735 15.67 -25.04 -10.13
CA LEU A 735 16.14 -23.81 -9.49
C LEU A 735 15.77 -22.57 -10.32
N TRP A 736 15.20 -21.58 -9.64
CA TRP A 736 14.87 -20.25 -10.16
C TRP A 736 15.75 -19.21 -9.46
N VAL A 737 16.43 -18.37 -10.24
CA VAL A 737 17.33 -17.32 -9.74
C VAL A 737 16.86 -15.98 -10.30
N ALA A 738 16.57 -15.01 -9.44
CA ALA A 738 16.06 -13.70 -9.86
C ALA A 738 16.80 -12.56 -9.14
N PRO A 739 17.88 -12.00 -9.73
CA PRO A 739 18.59 -10.87 -9.13
C PRO A 739 17.64 -9.69 -8.86
N PRO A 740 17.77 -8.99 -7.73
CA PRO A 740 16.79 -7.97 -7.33
C PRO A 740 16.87 -6.71 -8.21
N THR A 741 18.05 -6.38 -8.77
CA THR A 741 18.21 -5.25 -9.69
C THR A 741 19.05 -5.62 -10.90
N LYS A 742 18.98 -4.80 -11.96
CA LYS A 742 19.87 -4.93 -13.11
C LYS A 742 21.35 -4.71 -12.75
N MET A 743 21.65 -3.97 -11.69
CA MET A 743 23.03 -3.75 -11.23
C MET A 743 23.59 -5.02 -10.62
N ASP A 744 22.79 -5.74 -9.81
CA ASP A 744 23.17 -7.06 -9.29
C ASP A 744 23.37 -8.05 -10.44
N ALA A 745 22.45 -8.08 -11.40
CA ALA A 745 22.56 -8.94 -12.58
C ALA A 745 23.83 -8.65 -13.40
N ALA A 746 24.17 -7.38 -13.62
CA ALA A 746 25.37 -6.97 -14.35
C ALA A 746 26.65 -7.41 -13.61
N GLN A 747 26.75 -7.13 -12.31
CA GLN A 747 27.92 -7.53 -11.52
C GLN A 747 28.07 -9.05 -11.42
N LEU A 748 26.97 -9.80 -11.24
CA LEU A 748 26.99 -11.26 -11.24
C LEU A 748 27.39 -11.84 -12.60
N THR A 749 27.06 -11.15 -13.69
CA THR A 749 27.49 -11.53 -15.03
C THR A 749 28.98 -11.30 -15.21
N GLU A 750 29.49 -10.12 -14.82
CA GLU A 750 30.91 -9.74 -14.89
C GLU A 750 31.79 -10.70 -14.08
N GLU A 751 31.33 -11.11 -12.91
CA GLU A 751 32.03 -12.07 -12.05
C GLU A 751 31.87 -13.54 -12.49
N GLY A 752 31.10 -13.81 -13.55
CA GLY A 752 30.94 -15.14 -14.14
C GLY A 752 29.91 -16.06 -13.48
N TYR A 753 29.16 -15.60 -12.47
CA TYR A 753 28.16 -16.41 -11.76
C TYR A 753 27.00 -16.86 -12.65
N TYR A 754 26.65 -16.10 -13.69
CA TYR A 754 25.68 -16.53 -14.71
C TYR A 754 26.11 -17.82 -15.42
N SER A 755 27.42 -18.04 -15.62
CA SER A 755 27.94 -19.29 -16.19
C SER A 755 27.66 -20.47 -15.25
N VAL A 756 27.83 -20.26 -13.95
CA VAL A 756 27.58 -21.27 -12.91
C VAL A 756 26.09 -21.63 -12.89
N PHE A 757 25.21 -20.64 -12.82
CA PHE A 757 23.75 -20.86 -12.84
C PHE A 757 23.30 -21.58 -14.13
N GLY A 758 23.83 -21.18 -15.28
CA GLY A 758 23.51 -21.84 -16.55
C GLY A 758 23.96 -23.31 -16.59
N LYS A 759 25.18 -23.60 -16.11
CA LYS A 759 25.72 -24.98 -16.06
C LYS A 759 24.98 -25.87 -15.08
N SER A 760 24.47 -25.33 -13.97
CA SER A 760 23.63 -26.09 -13.03
C SER A 760 22.23 -26.38 -13.56
N GLY A 761 21.83 -25.73 -14.66
CA GLY A 761 20.48 -25.83 -15.23
C GLY A 761 19.46 -24.90 -14.56
N ALA A 762 19.92 -23.90 -13.81
CA ALA A 762 19.03 -22.93 -13.19
C ALA A 762 18.35 -22.03 -14.24
N ARG A 763 17.11 -21.66 -13.98
CA ARG A 763 16.39 -20.65 -14.75
C ARG A 763 16.65 -19.27 -14.14
N VAL A 764 17.38 -18.43 -14.86
CA VAL A 764 17.65 -17.05 -14.44
C VAL A 764 16.58 -16.13 -15.02
N GLU A 765 15.79 -15.51 -14.15
CA GLU A 765 14.76 -14.54 -14.50
C GLU A 765 15.36 -13.13 -14.64
N ILE A 766 14.67 -12.24 -15.35
CA ILE A 766 15.05 -10.82 -15.38
C ILE A 766 14.88 -10.18 -13.99
N PRO A 767 15.56 -9.05 -13.71
CA PRO A 767 15.37 -8.35 -12.46
C PRO A 767 13.92 -7.95 -12.18
N GLY A 768 13.41 -8.34 -11.02
CA GLY A 768 12.03 -8.09 -10.61
C GLY A 768 11.54 -9.08 -9.55
N CYS A 769 10.27 -8.97 -9.17
CA CYS A 769 9.70 -9.78 -8.08
C CYS A 769 9.52 -11.26 -8.44
N SER A 770 9.44 -11.58 -9.73
CA SER A 770 9.36 -12.96 -10.24
C SER A 770 8.30 -13.80 -9.50
N LEU A 771 8.66 -14.97 -8.98
CA LEU A 771 7.77 -15.91 -8.28
C LEU A 771 7.23 -15.37 -6.95
N CYS A 772 7.86 -14.35 -6.34
CA CYS A 772 7.47 -13.82 -5.02
C CYS A 772 5.99 -13.39 -4.97
N MET A 773 5.47 -12.87 -6.09
CA MET A 773 4.06 -12.49 -6.20
C MET A 773 3.16 -13.56 -6.80
N GLY A 774 3.69 -14.42 -7.68
CA GLY A 774 2.91 -15.45 -8.39
C GLY A 774 1.82 -14.89 -9.32
N ASN A 775 1.97 -13.65 -9.78
CA ASN A 775 0.99 -13.01 -10.69
C ASN A 775 1.30 -13.28 -12.18
N GLN A 776 2.53 -13.69 -12.50
CA GLN A 776 2.99 -14.02 -13.85
C GLN A 776 3.50 -15.47 -13.91
N ALA A 777 4.82 -15.68 -13.78
CA ALA A 777 5.40 -17.01 -13.61
C ALA A 777 4.95 -17.62 -12.28
N ARG A 778 4.73 -18.93 -12.30
CA ARG A 778 4.34 -19.73 -11.14
C ARG A 778 5.09 -21.06 -11.17
N VAL A 779 5.26 -21.66 -9.99
CA VAL A 779 5.78 -23.04 -9.86
C VAL A 779 4.73 -24.04 -10.35
N ALA A 780 5.13 -25.28 -10.56
CA ALA A 780 4.22 -26.36 -10.91
C ALA A 780 3.20 -26.61 -9.78
N ASP A 781 1.99 -26.99 -10.17
CA ASP A 781 0.92 -27.29 -9.23
C ASP A 781 1.32 -28.45 -8.29
N GLY A 782 1.02 -28.29 -7.00
CA GLY A 782 1.34 -29.29 -5.97
C GLY A 782 2.82 -29.43 -5.61
N SER A 783 3.72 -28.60 -6.18
CA SER A 783 5.16 -28.67 -5.91
C SER A 783 5.50 -28.32 -4.46
N THR A 784 6.54 -28.97 -3.94
CA THR A 784 7.18 -28.57 -2.68
C THR A 784 8.37 -27.66 -2.99
N VAL A 785 8.36 -26.46 -2.41
CA VAL A 785 9.28 -25.38 -2.77
C VAL A 785 10.08 -24.91 -1.56
N VAL A 786 11.37 -24.62 -1.75
CA VAL A 786 12.14 -23.77 -0.82
C VAL A 786 12.31 -22.41 -1.46
N SER A 787 11.90 -21.35 -0.76
CA SER A 787 11.87 -20.00 -1.30
C SER A 787 12.55 -19.00 -0.38
N THR A 788 13.32 -18.07 -0.95
CA THR A 788 13.82 -16.88 -0.23
C THR A 788 12.87 -15.69 -0.32
N SER A 789 11.66 -15.86 -0.88
CA SER A 789 10.59 -14.86 -0.87
C SER A 789 10.13 -14.52 0.55
N THR A 790 9.25 -13.53 0.68
CA THR A 790 8.72 -13.07 1.98
C THR A 790 7.51 -13.87 2.44
N ARG A 791 6.74 -14.45 1.51
CA ARG A 791 5.45 -15.09 1.79
C ARG A 791 5.39 -16.49 1.20
N ASN A 792 4.79 -17.40 1.98
CA ASN A 792 4.47 -18.76 1.58
C ASN A 792 2.98 -19.09 1.64
N PHE A 793 2.07 -18.11 1.81
CA PHE A 793 0.62 -18.33 1.88
C PHE A 793 0.10 -19.32 0.80
N PRO A 794 -1.01 -20.05 1.08
CA PRO A 794 -1.59 -20.98 0.11
C PRO A 794 -1.78 -20.33 -1.26
N ASN A 795 -1.43 -21.09 -2.31
CA ASN A 795 -1.56 -20.68 -3.72
C ASN A 795 -0.70 -19.47 -4.15
N ARG A 796 0.19 -18.95 -3.29
CA ARG A 796 1.01 -17.78 -3.61
C ARG A 796 1.97 -18.03 -4.77
N LEU A 797 2.88 -19.00 -4.65
CA LEU A 797 3.86 -19.30 -5.71
C LEU A 797 3.27 -20.16 -6.83
N GLY A 798 2.30 -21.03 -6.52
CA GLY A 798 1.67 -21.99 -7.44
C GLY A 798 0.48 -22.67 -6.78
N ASN A 799 -0.42 -23.27 -7.56
CA ASN A 799 -1.66 -23.84 -6.99
C ASN A 799 -1.34 -25.08 -6.17
N GLY A 800 -1.86 -25.14 -4.93
CA GLY A 800 -1.62 -26.26 -4.02
C GLY A 800 -0.14 -26.50 -3.68
N ALA A 801 0.75 -25.54 -3.97
CA ALA A 801 2.17 -25.66 -3.66
C ALA A 801 2.41 -25.57 -2.14
N ASN A 802 3.40 -26.31 -1.65
CA ASN A 802 3.84 -26.29 -0.25
C ASN A 802 5.19 -25.58 -0.17
N VAL A 803 5.21 -24.37 0.41
CA VAL A 803 6.37 -23.49 0.31
C VAL A 803 7.05 -23.28 1.67
N TYR A 804 8.29 -23.74 1.81
CA TYR A 804 9.16 -23.38 2.91
C TYR A 804 9.82 -22.03 2.66
N LEU A 805 9.91 -21.17 3.68
CA LEU A 805 10.74 -19.97 3.63
C LEU A 805 12.08 -20.24 4.30
N ALA A 806 13.18 -19.89 3.64
CA ALA A 806 14.53 -20.19 4.09
C ALA A 806 15.56 -19.13 3.66
N SER A 807 16.79 -19.24 4.18
CA SER A 807 17.97 -18.52 3.69
C SER A 807 18.37 -18.98 2.29
N ALA A 808 19.14 -18.16 1.58
CA ALA A 808 19.55 -18.46 0.21
C ALA A 808 20.57 -19.61 0.14
N GLU A 809 21.42 -19.68 1.16
CA GLU A 809 22.43 -20.71 1.33
C GLU A 809 21.75 -22.07 1.58
N LEU A 810 20.77 -22.12 2.49
CA LEU A 810 19.96 -23.32 2.72
C LEU A 810 19.16 -23.72 1.48
N ALA A 811 18.58 -22.75 0.76
CA ALA A 811 17.86 -22.99 -0.49
C ALA A 811 18.78 -23.58 -1.57
N ALA A 812 20.00 -23.05 -1.72
CA ALA A 812 20.99 -23.58 -2.66
C ALA A 812 21.39 -25.03 -2.31
N ILE A 813 21.65 -25.32 -1.02
CA ILE A 813 21.94 -26.69 -0.56
C ILE A 813 20.75 -27.63 -0.81
N ALA A 814 19.53 -27.19 -0.51
CA ALA A 814 18.33 -27.98 -0.79
C ALA A 814 18.15 -28.25 -2.30
N SER A 815 18.52 -27.28 -3.15
CA SER A 815 18.46 -27.43 -4.61
C SER A 815 19.42 -28.50 -5.12
N LEU A 816 20.60 -28.61 -4.50
CA LEU A 816 21.63 -29.61 -4.80
C LEU A 816 21.21 -31.01 -4.37
N LEU A 817 20.56 -31.11 -3.21
CA LEU A 817 20.20 -32.40 -2.59
C LEU A 817 18.83 -32.94 -3.03
N GLY A 818 17.92 -32.09 -3.52
CA GLY A 818 16.53 -32.49 -3.82
C GLY A 818 15.67 -32.71 -2.57
N ARG A 819 16.17 -32.31 -1.41
CA ARG A 819 15.50 -32.38 -0.10
C ARG A 819 16.08 -31.35 0.85
N LEU A 820 15.38 -31.06 1.95
CA LEU A 820 15.97 -30.31 3.06
C LEU A 820 17.13 -31.12 3.67
N PRO A 821 18.31 -30.53 3.89
CA PRO A 821 19.45 -31.20 4.51
C PRO A 821 19.19 -31.49 5.99
N THR A 822 19.97 -32.38 6.56
CA THR A 822 20.17 -32.44 8.02
C THR A 822 21.02 -31.24 8.49
N PRO A 823 20.97 -30.83 9.77
CA PRO A 823 21.86 -29.78 10.28
C PRO A 823 23.35 -30.07 10.08
N GLU A 824 23.76 -31.34 10.20
CA GLU A 824 25.14 -31.77 9.98
C GLU A 824 25.56 -31.60 8.51
N GLU A 825 24.74 -32.06 7.57
CA GLU A 825 24.98 -31.85 6.14
C GLU A 825 25.08 -30.35 5.83
N TYR A 826 24.12 -29.56 6.32
CA TYR A 826 24.09 -28.11 6.13
C TYR A 826 25.39 -27.43 6.58
N LEU A 827 25.84 -27.72 7.80
CA LEU A 827 27.08 -27.15 8.34
C LEU A 827 28.31 -27.59 7.52
N GLY A 828 28.32 -28.83 7.01
CA GLY A 828 29.36 -29.31 6.12
C GLY A 828 29.46 -28.50 4.83
N TYR A 829 28.33 -28.16 4.21
CA TYR A 829 28.28 -27.29 3.04
C TYR A 829 28.69 -25.84 3.35
N MET A 830 28.20 -25.29 4.47
CA MET A 830 28.49 -23.90 4.87
C MET A 830 29.96 -23.68 5.19
N ALA A 831 30.64 -24.67 5.77
CA ALA A 831 32.07 -24.60 6.05
C ALA A 831 32.93 -24.32 4.79
N GLU A 832 32.46 -24.71 3.60
CA GLU A 832 33.14 -24.38 2.34
C GLU A 832 32.89 -22.95 1.88
N VAL A 833 31.67 -22.43 2.07
CA VAL A 833 31.33 -21.03 1.77
C VAL A 833 32.09 -20.07 2.67
N ASP A 834 32.17 -20.41 3.97
CA ASP A 834 32.79 -19.59 5.01
C ASP A 834 34.28 -19.32 4.76
N LYS A 835 34.99 -20.26 4.11
CA LYS A 835 36.41 -20.07 3.71
C LYS A 835 36.63 -18.85 2.82
N THR A 836 35.60 -18.41 2.10
CA THR A 836 35.67 -17.25 1.19
C THR A 836 34.61 -16.19 1.52
N ALA A 837 34.07 -16.18 2.76
CA ALA A 837 32.98 -15.31 3.18
C ALA A 837 33.25 -13.82 2.90
N VAL A 838 34.47 -13.33 3.14
CA VAL A 838 34.86 -11.93 2.90
C VAL A 838 34.68 -11.53 1.43
N ASP A 839 34.99 -12.44 0.50
CA ASP A 839 34.75 -12.20 -0.93
C ASP A 839 33.26 -12.41 -1.31
N THR A 840 32.61 -13.41 -0.72
CA THR A 840 31.19 -13.74 -0.97
C THR A 840 30.29 -12.56 -0.64
N TYR A 841 30.43 -11.98 0.55
CA TYR A 841 29.52 -10.98 1.10
C TYR A 841 30.03 -9.54 0.88
N ARG A 842 30.59 -9.25 -0.30
CA ARG A 842 30.87 -7.88 -0.75
C ARG A 842 29.60 -7.20 -1.26
N TYR A 843 29.22 -6.05 -0.72
CA TYR A 843 28.05 -5.30 -1.17
C TYR A 843 28.39 -4.36 -2.33
N LEU A 844 27.37 -4.00 -3.13
CA LEU A 844 27.54 -3.06 -4.23
C LEU A 844 27.77 -1.65 -3.70
N ASN A 845 28.98 -1.14 -3.91
CA ASN A 845 29.39 0.22 -3.61
C ASN A 845 29.66 0.94 -4.94
N PHE A 846 28.69 1.70 -5.45
CA PHE A 846 28.76 2.31 -6.78
C PHE A 846 29.88 3.35 -6.92
N ASP A 847 30.28 3.96 -5.81
CA ASP A 847 31.45 4.85 -5.69
C ASP A 847 32.79 4.14 -5.92
N LYS A 848 32.81 2.80 -5.93
CA LYS A 848 34.00 1.97 -6.17
C LYS A 848 33.96 1.24 -7.52
N LEU A 849 32.98 1.54 -8.37
CA LEU A 849 32.79 0.91 -9.67
C LEU A 849 32.94 1.97 -10.78
N SER A 850 34.00 1.85 -11.58
CA SER A 850 34.38 2.89 -12.56
C SER A 850 33.28 3.20 -13.57
N GLU A 851 32.54 2.19 -14.00
CA GLU A 851 31.42 2.33 -14.95
C GLU A 851 30.26 3.22 -14.42
N TYR A 852 30.16 3.39 -13.10
CA TYR A 852 29.21 4.31 -12.47
C TYR A 852 29.85 5.67 -12.17
N THR A 853 31.08 5.69 -11.62
CA THR A 853 31.77 6.94 -11.28
C THR A 853 32.05 7.79 -12.52
N ASP A 854 32.49 7.18 -13.62
CA ASP A 854 32.82 7.90 -14.87
C ASP A 854 31.61 8.67 -15.42
N LYS A 855 30.42 8.09 -15.29
CA LYS A 855 29.16 8.74 -15.68
C LYS A 855 28.69 9.77 -14.66
N ALA A 856 28.83 9.46 -13.37
CA ALA A 856 28.42 10.34 -12.28
C ALA A 856 29.24 11.64 -12.23
N ASP A 857 30.55 11.57 -12.49
CA ASP A 857 31.47 12.71 -12.51
C ASP A 857 31.13 13.73 -13.61
N GLY A 858 30.47 13.27 -14.69
CA GLY A 858 29.99 14.12 -15.78
C GLY A 858 28.70 14.89 -15.47
N VAL A 859 28.05 14.68 -14.32
CA VAL A 859 26.75 15.28 -14.00
C VAL A 859 26.92 16.67 -13.40
N ILE A 860 26.47 17.68 -14.14
CA ILE A 860 26.43 19.09 -13.69
C ILE A 860 25.01 19.43 -13.24
N PHE A 861 24.81 19.81 -11.97
CA PHE A 861 23.49 20.10 -11.41
C PHE A 861 22.85 21.31 -12.10
N GLN A 862 21.53 21.29 -12.29
CA GLN A 862 20.83 22.44 -12.87
C GLN A 862 20.91 23.63 -11.90
N THR A 863 21.47 24.75 -12.36
CA THR A 863 21.35 26.04 -11.65
C THR A 863 19.89 26.46 -11.60
N ALA A 864 19.43 26.94 -10.45
CA ALA A 864 18.11 27.53 -10.34
C ALA A 864 18.02 28.72 -11.32
N VAL A 865 17.06 28.66 -12.24
CA VAL A 865 16.70 29.76 -13.16
C VAL A 865 15.65 30.63 -12.50
#